data_AF-A0AAW0JRP2-F1
#
_entry.id   AF-A0AAW0JRP2-F1
#
_cell.length_a   1.000
_cell.length_b   1.000
_cell.length_c   1.000
_cell.angle_alpha   90.00
_cell.angle_beta   90.00
_cell.angle_gamma   90.00
#
_symmetry.space_group_name_H-M   'P 1'
#
loop_
_entity.id
_entity.type
_entity.pdbx_description
1 polymer ?
#
loop_
_entity_poly.entity_id
_entity_poly.type
_entity_poly.pdbx_seq_one_letter_code
_entity_poly.pdbx_strand_id
1 'polypeptide(L)'
;MEQFRHIGEVLGSMKALMVLQDDIQFNQCQCCLLFDIFCLAFDTIAEEIRHNLKFEEKNKKWKALEPPLGELYRVFKEGELYIKYCLDFKDWWGKAISIHQNKDCVEYHIHNLFCLFPAVIEAIENAGEIAGLNEDDMKKRKVVLTRKYSKEWNDPKLFHWRFGKQYLIPREICNRLESAWKQDKWRLIEALEDKRILLSDALTKNEHRLADLLIKKLNGSEQFKGKLFPSSILLGAKDYQVRRRLEGGGQYKEIHWLGESFVLRHFYGEVESLNSEISTLLSLSHPNVLQYLCGFYDDDKKECLLVMELINKDLVSFMKENCSARRRILLSFPVAVEIMLQIARGMEYLHSQKIYHGDLNPANILVKVRNSTEGYLQVKVSGYGLSSVKTTTRNSTNQNTDQGTTDTCIWYAPEVLAEQEQPGSAFTCKYSEKADVYSFGMLCFELLTGKVPFEDDHLQGEKMSRNIRTGERPLFPFPSPKFLVNLTKKCWQNDPVQRPSFSSICRILRYIKKFLAMNPDNGQPQLLSPSVDFCEIEALFVKKFPAEEGGDPAPASRIPFQMFAYKLAEKDKTSMSIKDDESQDPTNDATSTGRDDGGSVVDDQLVPASDTASVSFDLISVSSETPVKKISQRNKSAEPKMRKGPGTTKTQTPRHSPAQSPLRTFSHNLRSTKGSMSPLTMSPIHPRIRGRPVPNS
;
A
#
# COMPACT_ATOMS: atom_id res chain seq x y z
N MET A 1 3.99 -19.65 -18.40
CA MET A 1 3.02 -19.13 -19.39
C MET A 1 1.64 -18.96 -18.79
N GLU A 2 1.11 -19.97 -18.10
CA GLU A 2 -0.30 -20.00 -17.67
C GLU A 2 -0.74 -18.80 -16.82
N GLN A 3 0.08 -18.33 -15.87
CA GLN A 3 -0.23 -17.13 -15.10
C GLN A 3 -0.39 -15.86 -15.96
N PHE A 4 0.34 -15.74 -17.08
CA PHE A 4 0.15 -14.64 -18.02
C PHE A 4 -1.17 -14.74 -18.80
N ARG A 5 -1.62 -15.97 -19.10
CA ARG A 5 -2.96 -16.24 -19.66
C ARG A 5 -4.05 -15.79 -18.68
N HIS A 6 -3.91 -16.16 -17.41
CA HIS A 6 -4.83 -15.74 -16.35
C HIS A 6 -4.89 -14.21 -16.17
N ILE A 7 -3.75 -13.50 -16.20
CA ILE A 7 -3.73 -12.01 -16.18
C ILE A 7 -4.53 -11.44 -17.36
N GLY A 8 -4.38 -12.01 -18.56
CA GLY A 8 -5.16 -11.62 -19.74
C GLY A 8 -6.66 -11.84 -19.59
N GLU A 9 -7.10 -12.91 -18.92
CA GLU A 9 -8.52 -13.14 -18.60
C GLU A 9 -9.07 -12.12 -17.61
N VAL A 10 -8.28 -11.73 -16.60
CA VAL A 10 -8.65 -10.65 -15.65
C VAL A 10 -8.82 -9.33 -16.39
N LEU A 11 -7.84 -8.97 -17.23
CA LEU A 11 -7.89 -7.73 -18.00
C LEU A 11 -9.05 -7.74 -19.01
N GLY A 12 -9.38 -8.90 -19.59
CA GLY A 12 -10.58 -9.10 -20.41
C GLY A 12 -11.87 -8.88 -19.63
N SER A 13 -11.95 -9.36 -18.38
CA SER A 13 -13.10 -9.12 -17.49
C SER A 13 -13.21 -7.63 -17.10
N MET A 14 -12.09 -6.99 -16.76
CA MET A 14 -12.04 -5.54 -16.51
C MET A 14 -12.48 -4.74 -17.73
N LYS A 15 -12.04 -5.13 -18.94
CA LYS A 15 -12.45 -4.49 -20.19
C LYS A 15 -13.95 -4.62 -20.44
N ALA A 16 -14.55 -5.77 -20.13
CA ALA A 16 -15.99 -5.99 -20.25
C ALA A 16 -16.79 -5.11 -19.26
N LEU A 17 -16.29 -4.93 -18.03
CA LEU A 17 -16.88 -4.01 -17.04
C LEU A 17 -16.79 -2.55 -17.50
N MET A 18 -15.63 -2.13 -18.02
CA MET A 18 -15.36 -0.77 -18.47
C MET A 18 -16.07 -0.40 -19.80
N VAL A 19 -16.82 -1.32 -20.43
CA VAL A 19 -17.79 -0.93 -21.47
C VAL A 19 -18.90 -0.05 -20.87
N LEU A 20 -19.27 -0.30 -19.61
CA LEU A 20 -20.26 0.47 -18.85
C LEU A 20 -19.59 1.57 -18.00
N GLN A 21 -18.46 2.12 -18.47
CA GLN A 21 -17.72 3.13 -17.70
C GLN A 21 -18.55 4.37 -17.39
N ASP A 22 -19.49 4.74 -18.26
CA ASP A 22 -20.33 5.94 -18.10
C ASP A 22 -21.46 5.77 -17.08
N ASP A 23 -21.75 4.53 -16.67
CA ASP A 23 -22.63 4.20 -15.53
C ASP A 23 -21.91 4.26 -14.17
N ILE A 24 -20.58 4.47 -14.15
CA ILE A 24 -19.78 4.53 -12.91
C ILE A 24 -20.02 5.86 -12.18
N GLN A 25 -20.95 5.86 -11.22
CA GLN A 25 -21.33 7.04 -10.43
C GLN A 25 -20.27 7.46 -9.39
N PHE A 26 -19.26 6.64 -9.10
CA PHE A 26 -18.21 6.91 -8.12
C PHE A 26 -16.84 6.48 -8.65
N ASN A 27 -15.84 7.34 -8.54
CA ASN A 27 -14.44 7.06 -8.91
C ASN A 27 -14.21 6.69 -10.40
N GLN A 28 -15.00 7.21 -11.35
CA GLN A 28 -14.88 6.90 -12.78
C GLN A 28 -13.48 7.19 -13.34
N CYS A 29 -12.90 8.37 -13.11
CA CYS A 29 -11.56 8.71 -13.61
C CYS A 29 -10.48 7.80 -13.01
N GLN A 30 -10.61 7.43 -11.73
CA GLN A 30 -9.75 6.45 -11.08
C GLN A 30 -9.93 5.03 -11.65
N CYS A 31 -11.14 4.60 -12.00
CA CYS A 31 -11.37 3.32 -12.67
C CYS A 31 -10.77 3.30 -14.08
N CYS A 32 -10.95 4.35 -14.88
CA CYS A 32 -10.29 4.50 -16.17
C CYS A 32 -8.76 4.49 -16.05
N LEU A 33 -8.20 5.22 -15.07
CA LEU A 33 -6.75 5.22 -14.80
C LEU A 33 -6.21 3.84 -14.41
N LEU A 34 -6.94 3.11 -13.56
CA LEU A 34 -6.58 1.76 -13.13
C LEU A 34 -6.63 0.77 -14.30
N PHE A 35 -7.65 0.87 -15.14
CA PHE A 35 -7.78 0.05 -16.35
C PHE A 35 -6.67 0.35 -17.37
N ASP A 36 -6.38 1.62 -17.66
CA ASP A 36 -5.38 2.03 -18.64
C ASP A 36 -3.96 1.61 -18.22
N ILE A 37 -3.61 1.74 -16.93
CA ILE A 37 -2.29 1.33 -16.44
C ILE A 37 -2.16 -0.20 -16.36
N PHE A 38 -3.25 -0.94 -16.17
CA PHE A 38 -3.26 -2.41 -16.25
C PHE A 38 -3.17 -2.90 -17.70
N CYS A 39 -3.78 -2.20 -18.67
CA CYS A 39 -3.54 -2.42 -20.09
C CYS A 39 -2.05 -2.20 -20.43
N LEU A 40 -1.50 -1.05 -20.06
CA LEU A 40 -0.08 -0.74 -20.27
C LEU A 40 0.85 -1.78 -19.61
N ALA A 41 0.51 -2.26 -18.41
CA ALA A 41 1.24 -3.33 -17.72
C ALA A 41 1.25 -4.63 -18.52
N PHE A 42 0.09 -5.08 -18.99
CA PHE A 42 -0.05 -6.30 -19.79
C PHE A 42 0.67 -6.19 -21.14
N ASP A 43 0.50 -5.08 -21.86
CA ASP A 43 1.13 -4.86 -23.16
C ASP A 43 2.67 -4.77 -23.05
N THR A 44 3.18 -4.10 -22.00
CA THR A 44 4.62 -4.03 -21.71
C THR A 44 5.19 -5.42 -21.39
N ILE A 45 4.51 -6.22 -20.56
CA ILE A 45 4.94 -7.61 -20.30
C ILE A 45 4.89 -8.44 -21.58
N ALA A 46 3.85 -8.30 -22.39
CA ALA A 46 3.73 -9.01 -23.66
C ALA A 46 4.87 -8.63 -24.63
N GLU A 47 5.30 -7.36 -24.64
CA GLU A 47 6.42 -6.87 -25.43
C GLU A 47 7.77 -7.40 -24.93
N GLU A 48 8.03 -7.35 -23.62
CA GLU A 48 9.27 -7.88 -23.04
C GLU A 48 9.38 -9.41 -23.19
N ILE A 49 8.27 -10.14 -23.06
CA ILE A 49 8.22 -11.58 -23.34
C ILE A 49 8.58 -11.86 -24.81
N ARG A 50 8.02 -11.10 -25.77
CA ARG A 50 8.30 -11.27 -27.21
C ARG A 50 9.76 -10.97 -27.59
N HIS A 51 10.38 -9.98 -26.95
CA HIS A 51 11.76 -9.59 -27.27
C HIS A 51 12.83 -10.46 -26.60
N ASN A 52 12.62 -10.86 -25.34
CA ASN A 52 13.66 -11.53 -24.55
C ASN A 52 13.55 -13.06 -24.57
N LEU A 53 12.35 -13.64 -24.67
CA LEU A 53 12.12 -15.07 -24.45
C LEU A 53 11.86 -15.83 -25.74
N LYS A 54 12.07 -17.16 -25.70
CA LYS A 54 11.71 -18.10 -26.78
C LYS A 54 10.54 -18.97 -26.33
N PHE A 55 9.51 -19.11 -27.17
CA PHE A 55 8.26 -19.80 -26.81
C PHE A 55 8.42 -21.32 -26.71
N GLU A 56 9.39 -21.88 -27.42
CA GLU A 56 9.76 -23.30 -27.42
C GLU A 56 10.27 -23.73 -26.03
N GLU A 57 10.85 -22.79 -25.27
CA GLU A 57 11.47 -23.03 -23.97
C GLU A 57 10.50 -22.84 -22.79
N LYS A 58 9.21 -22.58 -23.06
CA LYS A 58 8.18 -22.21 -22.08
C LYS A 58 7.93 -23.22 -20.96
N ASN A 59 8.26 -24.49 -21.17
CA ASN A 59 8.10 -25.56 -20.18
C ASN A 59 9.37 -25.81 -19.35
N LYS A 60 10.46 -25.07 -19.59
CA LYS A 60 11.75 -25.23 -18.89
C LYS A 60 12.24 -23.92 -18.29
N LYS A 61 12.63 -22.95 -19.13
CA LYS A 61 13.32 -21.73 -18.68
C LYS A 61 12.38 -20.66 -18.09
N TRP A 62 11.08 -20.75 -18.39
CA TRP A 62 10.08 -19.77 -17.94
C TRP A 62 9.56 -20.04 -16.50
N LYS A 63 10.01 -21.09 -15.80
CA LYS A 63 9.52 -21.42 -14.44
C LYS A 63 9.75 -20.26 -13.44
N ALA A 64 10.85 -19.52 -13.58
CA ALA A 64 11.15 -18.34 -12.76
C ALA A 64 10.14 -17.18 -12.92
N LEU A 65 9.31 -17.19 -13.97
CA LEU A 65 8.27 -16.19 -14.20
C LEU A 65 6.98 -16.50 -13.44
N GLU A 66 6.75 -17.75 -13.03
CA GLU A 66 5.47 -18.18 -12.48
C GLU A 66 5.14 -17.54 -11.13
N PRO A 67 6.09 -17.39 -10.18
CA PRO A 67 5.84 -16.70 -8.91
C PRO A 67 5.51 -15.19 -9.04
N PRO A 68 6.32 -14.34 -9.72
CA PRO A 68 6.01 -12.92 -9.81
C PRO A 68 4.80 -12.63 -10.72
N LEU A 69 4.48 -13.49 -11.69
CA LEU A 69 3.23 -13.40 -12.45
C LEU A 69 2.01 -13.88 -11.65
N GLY A 70 2.16 -14.84 -10.73
CA GLY A 70 1.09 -15.26 -9.81
C GLY A 70 0.71 -14.14 -8.82
N GLU A 71 1.72 -13.48 -8.23
CA GLU A 71 1.54 -12.26 -7.45
C GLU A 71 0.86 -11.16 -8.28
N LEU A 72 1.24 -11.00 -9.56
CA LEU A 72 0.67 -9.96 -10.43
C LEU A 72 -0.78 -10.27 -10.81
N TYR A 73 -1.13 -11.53 -11.00
CA TYR A 73 -2.52 -11.97 -11.15
C TYR A 73 -3.37 -11.59 -9.94
N ARG A 74 -2.86 -11.70 -8.70
CA ARG A 74 -3.57 -11.21 -7.51
C ARG A 74 -3.77 -9.68 -7.56
N VAL A 75 -2.74 -8.90 -7.89
CA VAL A 75 -2.87 -7.44 -8.05
C VAL A 75 -3.92 -7.07 -9.11
N PHE A 76 -3.94 -7.78 -10.23
CA PHE A 76 -4.96 -7.62 -11.28
C PHE A 76 -6.37 -7.95 -10.76
N LYS A 77 -6.54 -9.08 -10.04
CA LYS A 77 -7.83 -9.47 -9.45
C LYS A 77 -8.34 -8.46 -8.43
N GLU A 78 -7.47 -7.90 -7.60
CA GLU A 78 -7.85 -6.85 -6.66
C GLU A 78 -8.32 -5.57 -7.38
N GLY A 79 -7.71 -5.22 -8.51
CA GLY A 79 -8.20 -4.12 -9.36
C GLY A 79 -9.55 -4.41 -10.04
N GLU A 80 -9.79 -5.64 -10.49
CA GLU A 80 -11.10 -6.09 -10.99
C GLU A 80 -12.20 -5.95 -9.92
N LEU A 81 -11.90 -6.37 -8.68
CA LEU A 81 -12.81 -6.23 -7.54
C LEU A 81 -13.09 -4.77 -7.17
N TYR A 82 -12.08 -3.89 -7.24
CA TYR A 82 -12.26 -2.45 -7.03
C TYR A 82 -13.17 -1.80 -8.09
N ILE A 83 -13.00 -2.14 -9.38
CA ILE A 83 -13.89 -1.64 -10.45
C ILE A 83 -15.33 -2.15 -10.22
N LYS A 84 -15.51 -3.43 -9.86
CA LYS A 84 -16.84 -3.97 -9.50
C LYS A 84 -17.47 -3.24 -8.31
N TYR A 85 -16.70 -2.93 -7.27
CA TYR A 85 -17.17 -2.15 -6.14
C TYR A 85 -17.55 -0.72 -6.54
N CYS A 86 -16.81 -0.08 -7.45
CA CYS A 86 -17.13 1.26 -7.95
C CYS A 86 -18.40 1.28 -8.83
N LEU A 87 -18.67 0.22 -9.58
CA LEU A 87 -19.90 0.04 -10.39
C LEU A 87 -21.18 -0.20 -9.56
N ASP A 88 -21.10 -0.80 -8.37
CA ASP A 88 -22.29 -1.14 -7.57
C ASP A 88 -23.01 0.11 -7.03
N PHE A 89 -24.13 0.52 -7.62
CA PHE A 89 -24.86 1.73 -7.24
C PHE A 89 -25.86 1.52 -6.08
N LYS A 90 -25.85 0.36 -5.41
CA LYS A 90 -26.69 0.12 -4.23
C LYS A 90 -26.38 1.12 -3.11
N ASP A 91 -27.43 1.53 -2.39
CA ASP A 91 -27.37 2.39 -1.19
C ASP A 91 -26.50 3.66 -1.36
N TRP A 92 -26.76 4.40 -2.46
CA TRP A 92 -25.96 5.54 -2.95
C TRP A 92 -25.46 6.51 -1.88
N TRP A 93 -26.27 6.89 -0.89
CA TRP A 93 -25.86 7.80 0.18
C TRP A 93 -24.83 7.18 1.14
N GLY A 94 -24.97 5.90 1.50
CA GLY A 94 -23.99 5.18 2.31
C GLY A 94 -22.66 5.06 1.55
N LYS A 95 -22.75 4.60 0.29
CA LYS A 95 -21.59 4.50 -0.60
C LYS A 95 -20.89 5.85 -0.84
N ALA A 96 -21.65 6.95 -0.96
CA ALA A 96 -21.09 8.29 -1.05
C ALA A 96 -20.26 8.64 0.20
N ILE A 97 -20.77 8.38 1.42
CA ILE A 97 -20.00 8.58 2.65
C ILE A 97 -18.77 7.67 2.69
N SER A 98 -18.88 6.41 2.28
CA SER A 98 -17.75 5.46 2.23
C SER A 98 -16.68 5.83 1.19
N ILE A 99 -17.02 6.51 0.09
CA ILE A 99 -16.10 6.75 -1.04
C ILE A 99 -15.64 8.22 -1.20
N HIS A 100 -16.34 9.22 -0.65
CA HIS A 100 -16.06 10.66 -0.92
C HIS A 100 -14.61 11.16 -0.69
N GLN A 101 -13.83 10.44 0.10
CA GLN A 101 -12.43 10.73 0.43
C GLN A 101 -11.45 9.65 -0.08
N ASN A 102 -11.95 8.57 -0.69
CA ASN A 102 -11.18 7.40 -1.09
C ASN A 102 -10.08 7.73 -2.12
N LYS A 103 -8.92 7.08 -2.00
CA LYS A 103 -7.76 7.22 -2.92
C LYS A 103 -7.19 5.86 -3.35
N ASP A 104 -7.91 4.77 -3.10
CA ASP A 104 -7.36 3.41 -3.08
C ASP A 104 -6.86 2.97 -4.46
N CYS A 105 -7.41 3.53 -5.55
CA CYS A 105 -6.87 3.34 -6.90
C CYS A 105 -5.37 3.64 -6.95
N VAL A 106 -4.94 4.83 -6.52
CA VAL A 106 -3.52 5.21 -6.52
C VAL A 106 -2.80 4.58 -5.33
N GLU A 107 -3.35 4.76 -4.12
CA GLU A 107 -2.66 4.45 -2.87
C GLU A 107 -2.65 2.96 -2.50
N TYR A 108 -3.46 2.11 -3.13
CA TYR A 108 -3.47 0.67 -2.90
C TYR A 108 -3.21 -0.11 -4.19
N HIS A 109 -4.05 0.05 -5.22
CA HIS A 109 -3.99 -0.81 -6.40
C HIS A 109 -2.78 -0.51 -7.30
N ILE A 110 -2.56 0.77 -7.65
CA ILE A 110 -1.40 1.20 -8.44
C ILE A 110 -0.12 1.14 -7.62
N HIS A 111 -0.16 1.50 -6.33
CA HIS A 111 0.94 1.26 -5.39
C HIS A 111 1.42 -0.20 -5.47
N ASN A 112 0.51 -1.17 -5.33
CA ASN A 112 0.87 -2.58 -5.31
C ASN A 112 1.33 -3.10 -6.69
N LEU A 113 0.81 -2.53 -7.79
CA LEU A 113 1.35 -2.77 -9.14
C LEU A 113 2.81 -2.30 -9.22
N PHE A 114 3.12 -1.05 -8.87
CA PHE A 114 4.48 -0.52 -8.93
C PHE A 114 5.45 -1.24 -7.97
N CYS A 115 4.97 -1.78 -6.85
CA CYS A 115 5.78 -2.59 -5.92
C CYS A 115 6.17 -3.97 -6.46
N LEU A 116 5.50 -4.45 -7.51
CA LEU A 116 5.70 -5.82 -8.02
C LEU A 116 6.19 -5.84 -9.47
N PHE A 117 5.78 -4.87 -10.29
CA PHE A 117 6.16 -4.83 -11.71
C PHE A 117 7.69 -4.87 -11.94
N PRO A 118 8.55 -4.25 -11.11
CA PRO A 118 10.00 -4.43 -11.21
C PRO A 118 10.49 -5.87 -11.01
N ALA A 119 9.79 -6.70 -10.22
CA ALA A 119 10.09 -8.13 -10.11
C ALA A 119 9.76 -8.87 -11.41
N VAL A 120 8.59 -8.58 -12.02
CA VAL A 120 8.18 -9.21 -13.28
C VAL A 120 9.14 -8.85 -14.42
N ILE A 121 9.58 -7.60 -14.51
CA ILE A 121 10.61 -7.18 -15.49
C ILE A 121 11.95 -7.90 -15.22
N GLU A 122 12.44 -7.90 -13.98
CA GLU A 122 13.70 -8.60 -13.63
C GLU A 122 13.62 -10.12 -13.89
N ALA A 123 12.45 -10.75 -13.71
CA ALA A 123 12.24 -12.17 -14.01
C ALA A 123 12.30 -12.46 -15.51
N ILE A 124 11.73 -11.58 -16.36
CA ILE A 124 11.80 -11.70 -17.82
C ILE A 124 13.23 -11.46 -18.31
N GLU A 125 13.96 -10.51 -17.72
CA GLU A 125 15.37 -10.25 -18.02
C GLU A 125 16.26 -11.44 -17.65
N ASN A 126 16.14 -11.97 -16.43
CA ASN A 126 16.89 -13.14 -15.96
C ASN A 126 16.58 -14.40 -16.78
N ALA A 127 15.32 -14.65 -17.13
CA ALA A 127 14.93 -15.74 -18.02
C ALA A 127 15.41 -15.51 -19.47
N GLY A 128 15.58 -14.25 -19.87
CA GLY A 128 16.11 -13.80 -21.16
C GLY A 128 17.61 -14.04 -21.31
N GLU A 129 18.42 -13.80 -20.26
CA GLU A 129 19.87 -14.08 -20.27
C GLU A 129 20.17 -15.55 -20.62
N ILE A 130 19.36 -16.47 -20.10
CA ILE A 130 19.51 -17.91 -20.32
C ILE A 130 18.74 -18.44 -21.54
N ALA A 131 17.95 -17.63 -22.25
CA ALA A 131 17.06 -18.11 -23.32
C ALA A 131 17.77 -18.35 -24.66
N GLY A 132 17.47 -19.49 -25.30
CA GLY A 132 18.11 -19.95 -26.52
C GLY A 132 19.31 -20.90 -26.32
N LEU A 133 20.01 -21.16 -27.42
CA LEU A 133 21.15 -22.09 -27.52
C LEU A 133 22.43 -21.42 -28.06
N ASN A 134 22.35 -20.17 -28.51
CA ASN A 134 23.51 -19.45 -29.05
C ASN A 134 24.21 -18.68 -27.93
N GLU A 135 25.44 -19.06 -27.59
CA GLU A 135 26.21 -18.37 -26.56
C GLU A 135 26.42 -16.89 -26.86
N ASP A 136 26.61 -16.50 -28.13
CA ASP A 136 26.90 -15.11 -28.46
C ASP A 136 25.68 -14.20 -28.24
N ASP A 137 24.47 -14.72 -28.39
CA ASP A 137 23.25 -13.97 -28.08
C ASP A 137 23.00 -13.90 -26.57
N MET A 138 23.34 -14.95 -25.80
CA MET A 138 23.34 -14.90 -24.34
C MET A 138 24.40 -13.90 -23.80
N LYS A 139 25.62 -13.90 -24.36
CA LYS A 139 26.68 -12.93 -24.06
C LYS A 139 26.24 -11.50 -24.38
N LYS A 140 25.65 -11.24 -25.56
CA LYS A 140 25.09 -9.93 -25.95
C LYS A 140 24.02 -9.45 -24.94
N ARG A 141 23.08 -10.31 -24.57
CA ARG A 141 22.01 -9.98 -23.60
C ARG A 141 22.58 -9.64 -22.22
N LYS A 142 23.51 -10.43 -21.70
CA LYS A 142 24.21 -10.16 -20.44
C LYS A 142 24.95 -8.82 -20.46
N VAL A 143 25.57 -8.44 -21.59
CA VAL A 143 26.20 -7.11 -21.76
C VAL A 143 25.15 -5.99 -21.78
N VAL A 144 24.02 -6.16 -22.48
CA VAL A 144 22.92 -5.18 -22.50
C VAL A 144 22.35 -4.96 -21.09
N LEU A 145 22.12 -6.03 -20.33
CA LEU A 145 21.60 -5.94 -18.96
C LEU A 145 22.64 -5.40 -17.98
N THR A 146 23.92 -5.72 -18.15
CA THR A 146 25.01 -5.06 -17.40
C THR A 146 25.01 -3.54 -17.63
N ARG A 147 24.79 -3.10 -18.87
CA ARG A 147 24.65 -1.66 -19.20
C ARG A 147 23.35 -1.03 -18.71
N LYS A 148 22.24 -1.77 -18.61
CA LYS A 148 20.98 -1.28 -18.01
C LYS A 148 21.17 -0.92 -16.54
N TYR A 149 21.89 -1.76 -15.80
CA TYR A 149 22.12 -1.59 -14.35
C TYR A 149 23.44 -0.85 -14.04
N SER A 150 23.90 0.06 -14.92
CA SER A 150 25.08 0.90 -14.67
C SER A 150 24.78 2.06 -13.69
N LYS A 151 25.82 2.54 -12.99
CA LYS A 151 25.73 3.66 -12.03
C LYS A 151 25.20 4.97 -12.64
N GLU A 152 25.32 5.13 -13.95
CA GLU A 152 24.88 6.31 -14.73
C GLU A 152 23.36 6.50 -14.65
N TRP A 153 22.59 5.41 -14.63
CA TRP A 153 21.12 5.45 -14.56
C TRP A 153 20.59 5.65 -13.14
N ASN A 154 21.47 5.77 -12.14
CA ASN A 154 21.10 5.95 -10.74
C ASN A 154 20.81 7.43 -10.43
N ASP A 155 19.88 8.02 -11.18
CA ASP A 155 19.27 9.34 -11.03
C ASP A 155 17.76 9.24 -11.40
N PRO A 156 16.83 9.87 -10.64
CA PRO A 156 15.40 9.72 -10.90
C PRO A 156 14.91 10.24 -12.26
N LYS A 157 15.56 11.26 -12.83
CA LYS A 157 15.17 11.89 -14.11
C LYS A 157 15.70 11.07 -15.28
N LEU A 158 16.95 10.63 -15.23
CA LEU A 158 17.56 9.75 -16.23
C LEU A 158 16.83 8.39 -16.27
N PHE A 159 16.50 7.81 -15.11
CA PHE A 159 15.67 6.60 -15.04
C PHE A 159 14.29 6.80 -15.67
N HIS A 160 13.57 7.87 -15.31
CA HIS A 160 12.25 8.17 -15.88
C HIS A 160 12.31 8.39 -17.40
N TRP A 161 13.33 9.10 -17.90
CA TRP A 161 13.52 9.32 -19.33
C TRP A 161 13.85 8.01 -20.09
N ARG A 162 14.79 7.21 -19.58
CA ARG A 162 15.29 6.00 -20.28
C ARG A 162 14.37 4.79 -20.13
N PHE A 163 13.73 4.61 -18.97
CA PHE A 163 12.99 3.40 -18.62
C PHE A 163 11.54 3.68 -18.19
N GLY A 164 11.07 4.93 -18.15
CA GLY A 164 9.74 5.26 -17.61
C GLY A 164 8.57 4.56 -18.29
N LYS A 165 8.65 4.24 -19.58
CA LYS A 165 7.67 3.36 -20.26
C LYS A 165 7.73 1.92 -19.72
N GLN A 166 8.93 1.32 -19.68
CA GLN A 166 9.17 -0.04 -19.20
C GLN A 166 8.73 -0.25 -17.74
N TYR A 167 8.71 0.82 -16.93
CA TYR A 167 8.26 0.77 -15.53
C TYR A 167 6.93 1.51 -15.28
N LEU A 168 6.07 1.61 -16.29
CA LEU A 168 4.67 2.07 -16.20
C LEU A 168 4.47 3.50 -15.66
N ILE A 169 5.50 4.33 -15.73
CA ILE A 169 5.50 5.74 -15.35
C ILE A 169 5.79 6.68 -16.55
N PRO A 170 5.13 6.54 -17.73
CA PRO A 170 5.19 7.58 -18.74
C PRO A 170 4.53 8.86 -18.21
N ARG A 171 4.98 10.02 -18.72
CA ARG A 171 4.52 11.36 -18.27
C ARG A 171 2.99 11.49 -18.18
N GLU A 172 2.26 10.89 -19.12
CA GLU A 172 0.79 10.95 -19.16
C GLU A 172 0.13 10.22 -17.98
N ILE A 173 0.59 9.00 -17.66
CA ILE A 173 0.13 8.30 -16.45
C ILE A 173 0.49 9.10 -15.20
N CYS A 174 1.68 9.71 -15.14
CA CYS A 174 2.08 10.53 -13.99
C CYS A 174 1.15 11.74 -13.78
N ASN A 175 0.81 12.47 -14.85
CA ASN A 175 -0.17 13.57 -14.81
C ASN A 175 -1.53 13.09 -14.26
N ARG A 176 -1.96 11.88 -14.63
CA ARG A 176 -3.26 11.30 -14.25
C ARG A 176 -3.29 10.80 -12.80
N LEU A 177 -2.19 10.25 -12.26
CA LEU A 177 -2.08 9.87 -10.84
C LEU A 177 -2.40 11.06 -9.91
N GLU A 178 -1.93 12.26 -10.26
CA GLU A 178 -2.14 13.48 -9.46
C GLU A 178 -3.50 14.15 -9.66
N SER A 179 -4.26 13.79 -10.70
CA SER A 179 -5.46 14.52 -11.15
C SER A 179 -6.75 13.71 -11.17
N ALA A 180 -6.71 12.39 -11.35
CA ALA A 180 -7.91 11.54 -11.42
C ALA A 180 -8.79 11.66 -10.17
N TRP A 181 -8.18 11.59 -8.97
CA TRP A 181 -8.90 11.81 -7.70
C TRP A 181 -9.54 13.19 -7.61
N LYS A 182 -8.86 14.24 -8.11
CA LYS A 182 -9.39 15.61 -8.11
C LYS A 182 -10.59 15.75 -9.06
N GLN A 183 -10.57 15.04 -10.20
CA GLN A 183 -11.67 15.02 -11.17
C GLN A 183 -12.88 14.25 -10.63
N ASP A 184 -12.69 13.07 -10.05
CA ASP A 184 -13.76 12.30 -9.40
C ASP A 184 -14.40 13.06 -8.23
N LYS A 185 -13.58 13.80 -7.47
CA LYS A 185 -14.06 14.68 -6.40
C LYS A 185 -14.98 15.79 -6.92
N TRP A 186 -14.68 16.42 -8.05
CA TRP A 186 -15.56 17.40 -8.69
C TRP A 186 -16.86 16.77 -9.18
N ARG A 187 -16.78 15.62 -9.84
CA ARG A 187 -17.96 14.86 -10.32
C ARG A 187 -18.89 14.42 -9.20
N LEU A 188 -18.34 14.07 -8.03
CA LEU A 188 -19.12 13.78 -6.84
C LEU A 188 -19.81 15.04 -6.27
N ILE A 189 -19.17 16.21 -6.34
CA ILE A 189 -19.83 17.48 -5.99
C ILE A 189 -21.00 17.74 -6.95
N GLU A 190 -20.77 17.66 -8.26
CA GLU A 190 -21.81 17.82 -9.30
C GLU A 190 -22.99 16.87 -9.05
N ALA A 191 -22.74 15.57 -8.83
CA ALA A 191 -23.78 14.58 -8.55
C ALA A 191 -24.53 14.81 -7.22
N LEU A 192 -23.89 15.42 -6.22
CA LEU A 192 -24.55 15.85 -4.97
C LEU A 192 -25.42 17.09 -5.19
N GLU A 193 -24.98 18.06 -6.00
CA GLU A 193 -25.75 19.26 -6.34
C GLU A 193 -26.96 18.93 -7.22
N ASP A 194 -26.78 18.07 -8.23
CA ASP A 194 -27.87 17.56 -9.08
C ASP A 194 -28.93 16.85 -8.25
N LYS A 195 -28.55 15.93 -7.34
CA LYS A 195 -29.52 15.26 -6.46
C LYS A 195 -30.23 16.25 -5.54
N ARG A 196 -29.52 17.21 -4.95
CA ARG A 196 -30.11 18.26 -4.10
C ARG A 196 -31.16 19.10 -4.84
N ILE A 197 -30.99 19.31 -6.14
CA ILE A 197 -31.90 20.13 -6.97
C ILE A 197 -33.04 19.28 -7.54
N LEU A 198 -32.70 18.21 -8.29
CA LEU A 198 -33.64 17.40 -9.08
C LEU A 198 -34.54 16.48 -8.24
N LEU A 199 -34.14 16.14 -7.00
CA LEU A 199 -34.90 15.29 -6.08
C LEU A 199 -35.39 16.07 -4.84
N SER A 200 -35.51 17.39 -4.93
CA SER A 200 -35.87 18.26 -3.80
C SER A 200 -37.22 17.94 -3.15
N ASP A 201 -38.22 17.47 -3.91
CA ASP A 201 -39.51 16.99 -3.36
C ASP A 201 -39.46 15.55 -2.81
N ALA A 202 -38.41 14.78 -3.15
CA ALA A 202 -38.29 13.35 -2.80
C ALA A 202 -37.30 13.09 -1.65
N LEU A 203 -36.28 13.92 -1.50
CA LEU A 203 -35.25 13.83 -0.45
C LEU A 203 -35.81 14.31 0.91
N THR A 204 -35.52 13.57 1.98
CA THR A 204 -35.86 14.06 3.32
C THR A 204 -35.07 15.31 3.69
N LYS A 205 -35.57 16.06 4.68
CA LYS A 205 -34.87 17.22 5.27
C LYS A 205 -33.47 16.88 5.82
N ASN A 206 -33.22 15.62 6.18
CA ASN A 206 -31.91 15.17 6.67
C ASN A 206 -30.96 14.80 5.53
N GLU A 207 -31.44 14.23 4.42
CA GLU A 207 -30.63 14.02 3.21
C GLU A 207 -30.21 15.34 2.55
N HIS A 208 -31.12 16.33 2.47
CA HIS A 208 -30.76 17.69 2.01
C HIS A 208 -29.61 18.29 2.84
N ARG A 209 -29.69 18.17 4.17
CA ARG A 209 -28.64 18.62 5.08
C ARG A 209 -27.34 17.84 4.83
N LEU A 210 -27.41 16.52 4.71
CA LEU A 210 -26.26 15.68 4.40
C LEU A 210 -25.58 16.07 3.08
N ALA A 211 -26.36 16.33 2.02
CA ALA A 211 -25.88 16.79 0.73
C ALA A 211 -25.07 18.09 0.86
N ASP A 212 -25.67 19.12 1.47
CA ASP A 212 -25.01 20.41 1.71
C ASP A 212 -23.74 20.29 2.55
N LEU A 213 -23.71 19.39 3.53
CA LEU A 213 -22.56 19.16 4.41
C LEU A 213 -21.44 18.41 3.67
N LEU A 214 -21.77 17.41 2.86
CA LEU A 214 -20.79 16.72 2.00
C LEU A 214 -20.22 17.67 0.94
N ILE A 215 -21.05 18.48 0.27
CA ILE A 215 -20.61 19.52 -0.68
C ILE A 215 -19.65 20.49 0.02
N LYS A 216 -19.96 20.96 1.24
CA LYS A 216 -19.07 21.87 2.00
C LYS A 216 -17.77 21.21 2.45
N LYS A 217 -17.80 19.94 2.88
CA LYS A 217 -16.59 19.14 3.20
C LYS A 217 -15.70 18.96 1.96
N LEU A 218 -16.31 18.63 0.81
CA LEU A 218 -15.61 18.42 -0.45
C LEU A 218 -15.05 19.72 -1.04
N ASN A 219 -15.81 20.81 -1.06
CA ASN A 219 -15.31 22.13 -1.49
C ASN A 219 -14.18 22.69 -0.61
N GLY A 220 -13.92 22.10 0.57
CA GLY A 220 -12.78 22.45 1.41
C GLY A 220 -12.86 23.85 2.02
N SER A 221 -14.07 24.42 2.08
CA SER A 221 -14.32 25.75 2.63
C SER A 221 -13.74 25.87 4.04
N GLU A 222 -12.96 26.92 4.30
CA GLU A 222 -12.27 27.08 5.58
C GLU A 222 -13.24 27.20 6.75
N GLN A 223 -14.43 27.76 6.51
CA GLN A 223 -15.54 27.82 7.46
C GLN A 223 -16.09 26.44 7.87
N PHE A 224 -15.66 25.37 7.19
CA PHE A 224 -16.14 23.99 7.34
C PHE A 224 -15.04 22.95 7.57
N LYS A 225 -13.78 23.38 7.80
CA LYS A 225 -12.67 22.49 8.16
C LYS A 225 -12.89 21.82 9.53
N GLY A 226 -13.61 20.70 9.52
CA GLY A 226 -13.84 19.81 10.67
C GLY A 226 -14.99 20.16 11.61
N LYS A 227 -15.87 21.11 11.24
CA LYS A 227 -17.09 21.34 12.02
C LYS A 227 -17.95 20.08 12.08
N LEU A 228 -18.23 19.64 13.30
CA LEU A 228 -19.17 18.55 13.60
C LEU A 228 -20.59 18.91 13.12
N PHE A 229 -21.32 17.91 12.66
CA PHE A 229 -22.68 18.04 12.17
C PHE A 229 -23.71 17.87 13.32
N PRO A 230 -24.92 18.45 13.27
CA PRO A 230 -25.92 18.21 14.31
C PRO A 230 -26.32 16.73 14.41
N SER A 231 -26.30 16.15 15.63
CA SER A 231 -26.62 14.73 15.90
C SER A 231 -27.95 14.28 15.28
N SER A 232 -28.93 15.18 15.22
CA SER A 232 -30.25 15.00 14.58
C SER A 232 -30.24 14.52 13.12
N ILE A 233 -29.12 14.66 12.38
CA ILE A 233 -28.99 14.14 11.00
C ILE A 233 -28.75 12.63 11.00
N LEU A 234 -27.91 12.14 11.93
CA LEU A 234 -27.64 10.72 12.14
C LEU A 234 -28.80 10.05 12.90
N LEU A 235 -29.11 10.57 14.09
CA LEU A 235 -30.09 10.00 15.01
C LEU A 235 -31.55 10.18 14.54
N GLY A 236 -31.79 11.10 13.59
CA GLY A 236 -33.09 11.33 12.95
C GLY A 236 -33.24 10.68 11.57
N ALA A 237 -32.31 9.82 11.14
CA ALA A 237 -32.47 9.02 9.94
C ALA A 237 -33.41 7.83 10.19
N LYS A 238 -34.31 7.52 9.24
CA LYS A 238 -35.37 6.51 9.42
C LYS A 238 -34.85 5.07 9.59
N ASP A 239 -33.65 4.82 9.10
CA ASP A 239 -32.98 3.51 9.08
C ASP A 239 -31.84 3.40 10.11
N TYR A 240 -31.61 4.45 10.92
CA TYR A 240 -30.57 4.45 11.94
C TYR A 240 -30.88 3.41 13.03
N GLN A 241 -30.00 2.41 13.16
CA GLN A 241 -30.13 1.35 14.16
C GLN A 241 -28.77 0.99 14.76
N VAL A 242 -28.66 0.95 16.10
CA VAL A 242 -27.52 0.32 16.77
C VAL A 242 -27.71 -1.20 16.73
N ARG A 243 -26.80 -1.91 16.06
CA ARG A 243 -26.85 -3.38 15.91
C ARG A 243 -26.25 -4.11 17.10
N ARG A 244 -25.07 -3.68 17.56
CA ARG A 244 -24.39 -4.21 18.75
C ARG A 244 -23.45 -3.15 19.34
N ARG A 245 -23.07 -3.34 20.61
CA ARG A 245 -21.90 -2.68 21.20
C ARG A 245 -20.67 -3.50 20.84
N LEU A 246 -19.55 -2.85 20.59
CA LEU A 246 -18.26 -3.51 20.36
C LEU A 246 -17.46 -3.52 21.67
N GLU A 247 -16.46 -4.40 21.74
CA GLU A 247 -15.55 -4.49 22.88
C GLU A 247 -14.68 -3.22 22.97
N GLY A 248 -14.19 -2.89 24.17
CA GLY A 248 -13.53 -1.61 24.46
C GLY A 248 -14.43 -0.59 25.17
N GLY A 249 -14.81 -0.88 26.41
CA GLY A 249 -15.46 0.07 27.34
C GLY A 249 -16.83 0.61 26.91
N GLY A 250 -17.45 0.06 25.86
CA GLY A 250 -18.71 0.53 25.32
C GLY A 250 -18.64 1.87 24.57
N GLN A 251 -17.44 2.43 24.33
CA GLN A 251 -17.23 3.65 23.50
C GLN A 251 -17.48 3.41 22.00
N TYR A 252 -17.60 2.15 21.57
CA TYR A 252 -17.78 1.76 20.18
C TYR A 252 -19.09 0.97 19.98
N LYS A 253 -19.84 1.34 18.94
CA LYS A 253 -21.14 0.77 18.57
C LYS A 253 -21.10 0.39 17.08
N GLU A 254 -21.57 -0.81 16.69
CA GLU A 254 -21.89 -1.09 15.28
C GLU A 254 -23.26 -0.46 14.99
N ILE A 255 -23.35 0.37 13.96
CA ILE A 255 -24.58 1.01 13.50
C ILE A 255 -24.92 0.63 12.06
N HIS A 256 -26.20 0.61 11.77
CA HIS A 256 -26.76 0.62 10.42
C HIS A 256 -27.23 2.05 10.11
N TRP A 257 -26.87 2.59 8.95
CA TRP A 257 -27.26 3.93 8.51
C TRP A 257 -27.01 4.08 7.00
N LEU A 258 -27.94 4.71 6.28
CA LEU A 258 -27.92 4.89 4.83
C LEU A 258 -27.69 3.58 4.05
N GLY A 259 -28.33 2.49 4.51
CA GLY A 259 -28.20 1.14 3.94
C GLY A 259 -26.87 0.41 4.19
N GLU A 260 -25.80 1.11 4.59
CA GLU A 260 -24.51 0.51 4.93
C GLU A 260 -24.36 0.24 6.45
N SER A 261 -23.21 -0.31 6.88
CA SER A 261 -22.92 -0.63 8.28
C SER A 261 -21.58 -0.01 8.69
N PHE A 262 -21.58 0.75 9.78
CA PHE A 262 -20.48 1.59 10.22
C PHE A 262 -20.13 1.35 11.70
N VAL A 263 -18.95 1.81 12.12
CA VAL A 263 -18.60 1.93 13.53
C VAL A 263 -18.87 3.35 13.99
N LEU A 264 -19.59 3.50 15.10
CA LEU A 264 -19.83 4.76 15.78
C LEU A 264 -19.02 4.79 17.08
N ARG A 265 -17.99 5.64 17.14
CA ARG A 265 -17.27 5.99 18.36
C ARG A 265 -17.99 7.16 19.04
N HIS A 266 -18.30 7.06 20.32
CA HIS A 266 -18.94 8.13 21.09
C HIS A 266 -18.18 8.44 22.38
N PHE A 267 -18.18 9.72 22.77
CA PHE A 267 -17.59 10.22 24.02
C PHE A 267 -18.22 11.57 24.40
N TYR A 268 -18.13 11.93 25.68
CA TYR A 268 -18.62 13.20 26.21
C TYR A 268 -17.48 14.20 26.38
N GLY A 269 -17.74 15.48 26.09
CA GLY A 269 -16.76 16.55 26.28
C GLY A 269 -17.06 17.83 25.50
N GLU A 270 -16.40 18.93 25.86
CA GLU A 270 -16.57 20.22 25.19
C GLU A 270 -15.81 20.27 23.87
N VAL A 271 -16.57 20.39 22.77
CA VAL A 271 -16.04 20.38 21.41
C VAL A 271 -15.01 21.47 21.15
N GLU A 272 -15.11 22.65 21.76
CA GLU A 272 -14.17 23.75 21.50
C GLU A 272 -12.70 23.36 21.76
N SER A 273 -12.46 22.57 22.81
CA SER A 273 -11.13 22.04 23.14
C SER A 273 -10.62 20.95 22.18
N LEU A 274 -11.52 20.19 21.57
CA LEU A 274 -11.20 19.03 20.72
C LEU A 274 -11.36 19.30 19.22
N ASN A 275 -11.97 20.42 18.83
CA ASN A 275 -12.35 20.72 17.46
C ASN A 275 -11.16 20.62 16.51
N SER A 276 -9.97 21.13 16.91
CA SER A 276 -8.77 21.01 16.07
C SER A 276 -8.23 19.58 15.94
N GLU A 277 -8.32 18.74 16.97
CA GLU A 277 -7.89 17.33 16.91
C GLU A 277 -8.86 16.54 16.01
N ILE A 278 -10.17 16.78 16.15
CA ILE A 278 -11.24 16.22 15.33
C ILE A 278 -11.14 16.69 13.86
N SER A 279 -10.86 17.98 13.60
CA SER A 279 -10.66 18.53 12.26
C SER A 279 -9.56 17.80 11.51
N THR A 280 -8.43 17.56 12.17
CA THR A 280 -7.32 16.79 11.59
C THR A 280 -7.78 15.36 11.29
N LEU A 281 -8.40 14.66 12.25
CA LEU A 281 -8.85 13.28 12.08
C LEU A 281 -9.85 13.09 10.92
N LEU A 282 -10.81 14.01 10.75
CA LEU A 282 -11.78 13.99 9.65
C LEU A 282 -11.20 14.36 8.28
N SER A 283 -9.95 14.84 8.22
CA SER A 283 -9.24 15.17 6.98
C SER A 283 -8.40 14.00 6.42
N LEU A 284 -8.12 12.99 7.25
CA LEU A 284 -7.24 11.87 6.91
C LEU A 284 -7.89 10.93 5.88
N SER A 285 -7.07 10.43 4.95
CA SER A 285 -7.45 9.39 4.00
C SER A 285 -6.22 8.65 3.48
N HIS A 286 -6.12 7.36 3.83
CA HIS A 286 -5.11 6.41 3.38
C HIS A 286 -5.65 4.97 3.49
N PRO A 287 -5.41 4.06 2.53
CA PRO A 287 -5.97 2.70 2.51
C PRO A 287 -5.56 1.80 3.69
N ASN A 288 -4.50 2.16 4.43
CA ASN A 288 -4.01 1.43 5.60
C ASN A 288 -4.20 2.18 6.93
N VAL A 289 -5.05 3.21 6.96
CA VAL A 289 -5.47 3.92 8.17
C VAL A 289 -6.99 3.88 8.28
N LEU A 290 -7.52 3.50 9.44
CA LEU A 290 -8.96 3.39 9.67
C LEU A 290 -9.61 4.76 9.57
N GLN A 291 -10.56 4.95 8.65
CA GLN A 291 -11.03 6.27 8.27
C GLN A 291 -12.18 6.77 9.14
N TYR A 292 -12.05 8.00 9.64
CA TYR A 292 -13.15 8.78 10.23
C TYR A 292 -13.93 9.49 9.12
N LEU A 293 -15.13 9.00 8.79
CA LEU A 293 -15.90 9.43 7.63
C LEU A 293 -16.66 10.74 7.90
N CYS A 294 -17.37 10.80 9.03
CA CYS A 294 -18.17 11.96 9.46
C CYS A 294 -18.12 12.11 10.98
N GLY A 295 -18.31 13.32 11.48
CA GLY A 295 -18.44 13.60 12.90
C GLY A 295 -19.69 14.43 13.17
N PHE A 296 -20.39 14.09 14.25
CA PHE A 296 -21.60 14.77 14.73
C PHE A 296 -21.45 15.18 16.20
N TYR A 297 -22.25 16.15 16.63
CA TYR A 297 -22.31 16.62 18.00
C TYR A 297 -23.75 16.81 18.48
N ASP A 298 -23.95 16.58 19.77
CA ASP A 298 -25.21 16.74 20.48
C ASP A 298 -25.03 17.84 21.53
N ASP A 299 -25.47 19.07 21.22
CA ASP A 299 -25.26 20.24 22.07
C ASP A 299 -25.91 20.12 23.45
N ASP A 300 -27.02 19.37 23.56
CA ASP A 300 -27.76 19.15 24.80
C ASP A 300 -27.04 18.16 25.72
N LYS A 301 -26.51 17.05 25.17
CA LYS A 301 -25.80 16.01 25.94
C LYS A 301 -24.30 16.25 26.08
N LYS A 302 -23.72 17.18 25.32
CA LYS A 302 -22.26 17.32 25.11
C LYS A 302 -21.63 16.02 24.59
N GLU A 303 -22.34 15.29 23.72
CA GLU A 303 -21.93 13.98 23.16
C GLU A 303 -21.35 14.16 21.75
N CYS A 304 -20.08 13.79 21.56
CA CYS A 304 -19.44 13.72 20.25
C CYS A 304 -19.59 12.32 19.66
N LEU A 305 -19.91 12.25 18.36
CA LEU A 305 -20.33 11.05 17.65
C LEU A 305 -19.53 10.92 16.33
N LEU A 306 -18.51 10.07 16.29
CA LEU A 306 -17.66 9.88 15.12
C LEU A 306 -18.01 8.58 14.38
N VAL A 307 -18.40 8.71 13.11
CA VAL A 307 -18.75 7.60 12.21
C VAL A 307 -17.51 7.18 11.40
N MET A 308 -17.25 5.88 11.39
CA MET A 308 -16.04 5.25 10.84
C MET A 308 -16.43 4.03 10.00
N GLU A 309 -15.55 3.59 9.09
CA GLU A 309 -15.76 2.34 8.35
C GLU A 309 -15.80 1.11 9.28
N LEU A 310 -16.58 0.08 8.91
CA LEU A 310 -16.66 -1.16 9.68
C LEU A 310 -15.62 -2.20 9.21
N ILE A 311 -14.70 -2.55 10.11
CA ILE A 311 -13.84 -3.72 9.99
C ILE A 311 -14.12 -4.62 11.20
N ASN A 312 -14.51 -5.87 10.93
CA ASN A 312 -15.11 -6.76 11.92
C ASN A 312 -14.12 -7.44 12.88
N LYS A 313 -12.81 -7.23 12.72
CA LYS A 313 -11.79 -8.03 13.39
C LYS A 313 -10.46 -7.29 13.53
N ASP A 314 -9.82 -7.45 14.68
CA ASP A 314 -8.45 -7.01 14.98
C ASP A 314 -7.41 -8.13 14.78
N LEU A 315 -6.13 -7.80 14.84
CA LEU A 315 -5.04 -8.75 14.64
C LEU A 315 -4.89 -9.73 15.80
N VAL A 316 -5.18 -9.37 17.07
CA VAL A 316 -5.16 -10.31 18.21
C VAL A 316 -6.18 -11.43 17.99
N SER A 317 -7.42 -11.05 17.66
CA SER A 317 -8.50 -11.98 17.33
C SER A 317 -8.20 -12.79 16.08
N PHE A 318 -7.48 -12.22 15.10
CA PHE A 318 -7.05 -12.95 13.91
C PHE A 318 -5.99 -13.99 14.23
N MET A 319 -4.95 -13.64 14.99
CA MET A 319 -3.91 -14.57 15.40
C MET A 319 -4.50 -15.69 16.28
N LYS A 320 -5.32 -15.37 17.29
CA LYS A 320 -5.94 -16.37 18.20
C LYS A 320 -6.85 -17.39 17.49
N GLU A 321 -7.60 -17.00 16.46
CA GLU A 321 -8.46 -17.93 15.72
C GLU A 321 -7.68 -18.85 14.76
N ASN A 322 -6.54 -18.40 14.24
CA ASN A 322 -5.75 -19.16 13.25
C ASN A 322 -4.62 -19.97 13.91
N CYS A 323 -3.98 -19.41 14.95
CA CYS A 323 -2.91 -20.02 15.72
C CYS A 323 -3.51 -20.71 16.97
N SER A 324 -3.68 -22.04 16.89
CA SER A 324 -4.16 -22.84 18.02
C SER A 324 -3.22 -24.00 18.29
N ALA A 325 -3.26 -24.60 19.49
CA ALA A 325 -2.36 -25.69 19.88
C ALA A 325 -2.38 -26.92 18.94
N ARG A 326 -3.43 -27.09 18.12
CA ARG A 326 -3.54 -28.13 17.08
C ARG A 326 -3.36 -27.62 15.64
N ARG A 327 -3.25 -26.29 15.43
CA ARG A 327 -2.98 -25.63 14.15
C ARG A 327 -1.93 -24.55 14.35
N ARG A 328 -0.65 -24.92 14.26
CA ARG A 328 0.46 -23.97 14.09
C ARG A 328 0.52 -23.47 12.65
N ILE A 329 -0.49 -22.72 12.22
CA ILE A 329 -0.38 -21.95 10.98
C ILE A 329 0.33 -20.65 11.33
N LEU A 330 1.65 -20.66 11.14
CA LEU A 330 2.44 -19.43 11.06
C LEU A 330 2.00 -18.68 9.80
N LEU A 331 1.98 -17.35 9.85
CA LEU A 331 1.84 -16.54 8.63
C LEU A 331 3.01 -16.87 7.69
N SER A 332 2.74 -17.11 6.40
CA SER A 332 3.81 -17.27 5.42
C SER A 332 4.56 -15.94 5.29
N PHE A 333 5.88 -15.97 5.08
CA PHE A 333 6.68 -14.74 5.02
C PHE A 333 6.16 -13.70 4.00
N PRO A 334 5.63 -14.07 2.80
CA PRO A 334 4.97 -13.10 1.91
C PRO A 334 3.75 -12.41 2.53
N VAL A 335 2.88 -13.13 3.26
CA VAL A 335 1.70 -12.57 3.92
C VAL A 335 2.10 -11.72 5.12
N ALA A 336 3.06 -12.18 5.94
CA ALA A 336 3.60 -11.42 7.06
C ALA A 336 4.23 -10.09 6.58
N VAL A 337 5.05 -10.12 5.53
CA VAL A 337 5.67 -8.92 4.92
C VAL A 337 4.61 -7.98 4.33
N GLU A 338 3.52 -8.49 3.74
CA GLU A 338 2.43 -7.65 3.25
C GLU A 338 1.64 -6.97 4.40
N ILE A 339 1.49 -7.64 5.54
CA ILE A 339 0.91 -7.04 6.76
C ILE A 339 1.86 -5.98 7.32
N MET A 340 3.14 -6.30 7.48
CA MET A 340 4.18 -5.36 7.94
C MET A 340 4.23 -4.11 7.05
N LEU A 341 4.20 -4.27 5.72
CA LEU A 341 4.24 -3.17 4.75
C LEU A 341 2.99 -2.28 4.84
N GLN A 342 1.80 -2.88 4.97
CA GLN A 342 0.56 -2.10 5.13
C GLN A 342 0.55 -1.28 6.43
N ILE A 343 0.97 -1.87 7.56
CA ILE A 343 1.09 -1.15 8.84
C ILE A 343 2.12 -0.02 8.71
N ALA A 344 3.30 -0.31 8.15
CA ALA A 344 4.35 0.68 7.97
C ALA A 344 3.92 1.88 7.12
N ARG A 345 3.14 1.66 6.05
CA ARG A 345 2.57 2.73 5.22
C ARG A 345 1.50 3.55 5.93
N GLY A 346 0.67 2.91 6.75
CA GLY A 346 -0.30 3.61 7.59
C GLY A 346 0.40 4.56 8.58
N MET A 347 1.52 4.09 9.16
CA MET A 347 2.35 4.89 10.07
C MET A 347 3.15 5.99 9.36
N GLU A 348 3.75 5.73 8.20
CA GLU A 348 4.39 6.73 7.33
C GLU A 348 3.42 7.88 7.02
N TYR A 349 2.17 7.55 6.68
CA TYR A 349 1.12 8.54 6.45
C TYR A 349 0.78 9.32 7.73
N LEU A 350 0.52 8.68 8.86
CA LEU A 350 0.20 9.37 10.13
C LEU A 350 1.32 10.32 10.57
N HIS A 351 2.59 9.90 10.47
CA HIS A 351 3.76 10.72 10.83
C HIS A 351 3.99 11.90 9.88
N SER A 352 3.61 11.78 8.60
CA SER A 352 3.61 12.95 7.70
C SER A 352 2.65 14.03 8.18
N GLN A 353 1.45 13.62 8.62
CA GLN A 353 0.42 14.50 9.19
C GLN A 353 0.71 14.90 10.66
N LYS A 354 1.91 14.58 11.18
CA LYS A 354 2.38 14.86 12.55
C LYS A 354 1.51 14.24 13.66
N ILE A 355 0.88 13.10 13.36
CA ILE A 355 0.13 12.29 14.33
C ILE A 355 1.00 11.09 14.72
N TYR A 356 1.51 11.09 15.96
CA TYR A 356 2.13 9.90 16.55
C TYR A 356 1.04 9.00 17.14
N HIS A 357 1.22 7.67 17.07
CA HIS A 357 0.21 6.70 17.47
C HIS A 357 0.23 6.46 18.99
N GLY A 358 1.42 6.29 19.56
CA GLY A 358 1.70 6.15 20.99
C GLY A 358 1.29 4.81 21.62
N ASP A 359 0.32 4.12 21.03
CA ASP A 359 -0.22 2.84 21.52
C ASP A 359 -0.25 1.75 20.42
N LEU A 360 0.81 1.66 19.60
CA LEU A 360 0.81 0.79 18.42
C LEU A 360 0.97 -0.69 18.81
N ASN A 361 -0.14 -1.41 18.87
CA ASN A 361 -0.23 -2.81 19.33
C ASN A 361 -1.23 -3.60 18.45
N PRO A 362 -1.32 -4.94 18.55
CA PRO A 362 -2.10 -5.73 17.61
C PRO A 362 -3.62 -5.53 17.74
N ALA A 363 -4.12 -5.09 18.90
CA ALA A 363 -5.55 -4.77 19.05
C ALA A 363 -5.92 -3.48 18.27
N ASN A 364 -4.96 -2.55 18.14
CA ASN A 364 -5.09 -1.36 17.31
C ASN A 364 -4.80 -1.63 15.81
N ILE A 365 -4.52 -2.87 15.40
CA ILE A 365 -4.41 -3.26 13.97
C ILE A 365 -5.68 -4.01 13.55
N LEU A 366 -6.48 -3.42 12.66
CA LEU A 366 -7.70 -4.05 12.13
C LEU A 366 -7.45 -4.76 10.80
N VAL A 367 -8.06 -5.93 10.62
CA VAL A 367 -7.85 -6.80 9.46
C VAL A 367 -9.17 -7.14 8.75
N LYS A 368 -9.15 -6.98 7.42
CA LYS A 368 -10.24 -7.32 6.52
C LYS A 368 -9.75 -8.41 5.57
N VAL A 369 -10.22 -9.64 5.79
CA VAL A 369 -10.00 -10.78 4.89
C VAL A 369 -10.56 -10.42 3.51
N ARG A 370 -9.79 -10.63 2.44
CA ARG A 370 -10.28 -10.48 1.07
C ARG A 370 -10.72 -11.83 0.52
N ASN A 371 -11.80 -11.86 -0.24
CA ASN A 371 -12.47 -13.10 -0.68
C ASN A 371 -11.75 -13.83 -1.84
N SER A 372 -10.46 -13.55 -2.05
CA SER A 372 -9.64 -14.17 -3.11
C SER A 372 -8.20 -14.38 -2.65
N THR A 373 -7.74 -15.63 -2.77
CA THR A 373 -6.34 -16.12 -2.66
C THR A 373 -5.65 -16.06 -1.29
N GLU A 374 -5.17 -17.23 -0.87
CA GLU A 374 -3.90 -17.44 -0.12
C GLU A 374 -3.73 -16.75 1.25
N GLY A 375 -4.83 -16.28 1.86
CA GLY A 375 -4.81 -15.73 3.21
C GLY A 375 -4.32 -14.28 3.32
N TYR A 376 -4.19 -13.58 2.19
CA TYR A 376 -3.86 -12.16 2.18
C TYR A 376 -4.97 -11.30 2.79
N LEU A 377 -4.58 -10.28 3.56
CA LEU A 377 -5.46 -9.39 4.32
C LEU A 377 -5.27 -7.94 3.87
N GLN A 378 -6.34 -7.15 3.83
CA GLN A 378 -6.20 -5.70 3.96
C GLN A 378 -6.07 -5.34 5.44
N VAL A 379 -5.11 -4.49 5.75
CA VAL A 379 -4.77 -4.10 7.13
C VAL A 379 -4.94 -2.58 7.29
N LYS A 380 -5.56 -2.15 8.38
CA LYS A 380 -5.70 -0.74 8.74
C LYS A 380 -5.30 -0.46 10.18
N VAL A 381 -4.45 0.54 10.38
CA VAL A 381 -4.13 1.08 11.71
C VAL A 381 -5.35 1.81 12.25
N SER A 382 -5.88 1.36 13.38
CA SER A 382 -6.95 2.00 14.15
C SER A 382 -6.36 2.68 15.39
N GLY A 383 -7.12 2.91 16.47
CA GLY A 383 -6.59 3.34 17.76
C GLY A 383 -5.97 4.74 17.86
N TYR A 384 -5.57 5.38 16.76
CA TYR A 384 -4.85 6.66 16.74
C TYR A 384 -5.72 7.89 17.07
N GLY A 385 -5.06 8.99 17.48
CA GLY A 385 -5.69 10.27 17.82
C GLY A 385 -6.53 10.26 19.11
N LEU A 386 -7.17 11.41 19.39
CA LEU A 386 -7.93 11.71 20.62
C LEU A 386 -7.13 11.37 21.88
N SER A 387 -5.88 11.82 21.89
CA SER A 387 -4.87 11.61 22.94
C SER A 387 -5.33 12.16 24.30
N SER A 388 -5.89 13.36 24.26
CA SER A 388 -6.65 14.05 25.30
C SER A 388 -7.72 13.14 25.95
N VAL A 389 -8.69 12.68 25.15
CA VAL A 389 -9.84 11.87 25.58
C VAL A 389 -9.42 10.50 26.14
N LYS A 390 -8.39 9.87 25.55
CA LYS A 390 -7.80 8.63 26.06
C LYS A 390 -7.27 8.80 27.49
N THR A 391 -6.55 9.89 27.76
CA THR A 391 -5.93 10.16 29.07
C THR A 391 -6.99 10.30 30.16
N THR A 392 -8.04 11.11 29.91
CA THR A 392 -9.18 11.25 30.83
C THR A 392 -9.91 9.92 31.08
N THR A 393 -10.06 9.09 30.03
CA THR A 393 -10.67 7.76 30.15
C THR A 393 -9.81 6.83 31.02
N ARG A 394 -8.50 6.73 30.73
CA ARG A 394 -7.55 5.85 31.44
C ARG A 394 -7.45 6.22 32.92
N ASN A 395 -7.41 7.50 33.25
CA ASN A 395 -7.42 7.99 34.64
C ASN A 395 -8.70 7.61 35.40
N SER A 396 -9.82 7.42 34.70
CA SER A 396 -11.10 7.01 35.30
C SER A 396 -11.20 5.49 35.51
N THR A 397 -10.52 4.67 34.69
CA THR A 397 -10.57 3.20 34.76
C THR A 397 -9.48 2.57 35.62
N ASN A 398 -8.37 3.27 35.86
CA ASN A 398 -7.19 2.77 36.59
C ASN A 398 -7.43 2.36 38.08
N GLN A 399 -8.66 2.39 38.60
CA GLN A 399 -8.97 1.94 39.96
C GLN A 399 -9.39 0.47 40.08
N ASN A 400 -9.82 -0.20 38.99
CA ASN A 400 -10.28 -1.60 39.04
C ASN A 400 -10.00 -2.37 37.73
N THR A 401 -8.82 -2.98 37.62
CA THR A 401 -8.55 -4.06 36.64
C THR A 401 -7.70 -5.14 37.30
N ASP A 402 -8.31 -6.30 37.56
CA ASP A 402 -7.69 -7.44 38.22
C ASP A 402 -6.58 -8.12 37.39
N GLN A 403 -5.82 -8.97 38.09
CA GLN A 403 -4.76 -9.81 37.55
C GLN A 403 -5.28 -10.71 36.41
N GLY A 404 -4.71 -10.57 35.21
CA GLY A 404 -5.02 -11.44 34.06
C GLY A 404 -4.93 -10.80 32.68
N THR A 405 -4.79 -9.48 32.57
CA THR A 405 -4.47 -8.83 31.29
C THR A 405 -2.98 -8.90 30.99
N THR A 406 -2.62 -9.25 29.75
CA THR A 406 -1.23 -9.20 29.24
C THR A 406 -0.66 -7.79 29.42
N ASP A 407 0.52 -7.69 30.01
CA ASP A 407 1.13 -6.41 30.37
C ASP A 407 1.34 -5.53 29.13
N THR A 408 0.64 -4.39 29.10
CA THR A 408 0.72 -3.44 27.98
C THR A 408 2.10 -2.80 27.81
N CYS A 409 2.99 -2.89 28.80
CA CYS A 409 4.32 -2.31 28.74
C CYS A 409 5.21 -2.90 27.62
N ILE A 410 4.96 -4.15 27.19
CA ILE A 410 5.78 -4.84 26.16
C ILE A 410 5.78 -4.12 24.80
N TRP A 411 4.75 -3.31 24.51
CA TRP A 411 4.61 -2.55 23.27
C TRP A 411 5.27 -1.17 23.33
N TYR A 412 5.54 -0.63 24.53
CA TYR A 412 6.08 0.72 24.70
C TYR A 412 7.61 0.73 24.63
N ALA A 413 8.14 1.80 24.04
CA ALA A 413 9.58 1.97 23.86
C ALA A 413 10.31 2.21 25.20
N PRO A 414 11.60 1.82 25.33
CA PRO A 414 12.41 2.02 26.54
C PRO A 414 12.35 3.45 27.12
N GLU A 415 12.37 4.46 26.26
CA GLU A 415 12.28 5.87 26.65
C GLU A 415 10.88 6.27 27.15
N VAL A 416 9.81 5.71 26.57
CA VAL A 416 8.42 5.94 27.01
C VAL A 416 8.18 5.31 28.39
N LEU A 417 8.72 4.10 28.62
CA LEU A 417 8.70 3.45 29.93
C LEU A 417 9.53 4.22 30.98
N ALA A 418 10.59 4.91 30.56
CA ALA A 418 11.40 5.76 31.45
C ALA A 418 10.72 7.09 31.81
N GLU A 419 9.89 7.66 30.93
CA GLU A 419 9.06 8.83 31.23
C GLU A 419 7.90 8.45 32.19
N GLN A 420 7.22 7.32 31.96
CA GLN A 420 6.05 6.89 32.73
C GLN A 420 6.33 6.60 34.22
N GLU A 421 7.58 6.27 34.59
CA GLU A 421 7.96 5.98 35.99
C GLU A 421 8.36 7.24 36.81
N GLN A 422 8.34 8.46 36.23
CA GLN A 422 8.75 9.67 36.94
C GLN A 422 7.59 10.35 37.70
N PRO A 423 7.61 10.41 39.04
CA PRO A 423 6.55 11.05 39.81
C PRO A 423 6.55 12.57 39.60
N GLY A 424 5.38 13.12 39.24
CA GLY A 424 5.19 14.56 39.08
C GLY A 424 5.45 15.10 37.67
N SER A 425 5.84 14.27 36.69
CA SER A 425 5.71 14.67 35.29
C SER A 425 4.23 14.84 34.96
N ALA A 426 3.82 16.00 34.45
CA ALA A 426 2.57 16.09 33.72
C ALA A 426 2.65 15.10 32.54
N PHE A 427 1.55 14.41 32.22
CA PHE A 427 1.51 13.31 31.23
C PHE A 427 1.68 13.76 29.76
N THR A 428 2.50 14.78 29.50
CA THR A 428 3.03 15.15 28.18
C THR A 428 4.12 14.17 27.73
N CYS A 429 3.83 12.88 27.81
CA CYS A 429 4.65 11.79 27.27
C CYS A 429 4.94 12.09 25.80
N LYS A 430 6.22 12.23 25.43
CA LYS A 430 6.60 12.63 24.06
C LYS A 430 6.62 11.40 23.14
N TYR A 431 5.43 10.83 22.93
CA TYR A 431 5.18 9.89 21.84
C TYR A 431 5.76 10.46 20.55
N SER A 432 6.69 9.72 19.96
CA SER A 432 7.51 10.15 18.84
C SER A 432 7.51 9.10 17.74
N GLU A 433 7.94 9.49 16.54
CA GLU A 433 8.11 8.55 15.43
C GLU A 433 8.95 7.34 15.84
N LYS A 434 10.05 7.56 16.56
CA LYS A 434 10.98 6.50 16.96
C LYS A 434 10.41 5.59 18.05
N ALA A 435 9.51 6.08 18.89
CA ALA A 435 8.76 5.25 19.82
C ALA A 435 7.77 4.32 19.07
N ASP A 436 7.00 4.86 18.12
CA ASP A 436 6.10 4.05 17.29
C ASP A 436 6.86 3.00 16.45
N VAL A 437 8.07 3.31 15.97
CA VAL A 437 8.94 2.35 15.25
C VAL A 437 9.39 1.19 16.16
N TYR A 438 9.62 1.42 17.45
CA TYR A 438 9.90 0.34 18.39
C TYR A 438 8.70 -0.60 18.54
N SER A 439 7.50 -0.04 18.72
CA SER A 439 6.25 -0.78 18.85
C SER A 439 5.95 -1.59 17.58
N PHE A 440 6.24 -1.02 16.41
CA PHE A 440 6.22 -1.74 15.13
C PHE A 440 7.24 -2.89 15.07
N GLY A 441 8.42 -2.74 15.68
CA GLY A 441 9.38 -3.84 15.85
C GLY A 441 8.79 -5.01 16.66
N MET A 442 8.05 -4.74 17.73
CA MET A 442 7.37 -5.80 18.49
C MET A 442 6.22 -6.44 17.71
N LEU A 443 5.46 -5.67 16.93
CA LEU A 443 4.48 -6.22 15.98
C LEU A 443 5.13 -7.12 14.92
N CYS A 444 6.29 -6.73 14.40
CA CYS A 444 7.05 -7.58 13.46
C CYS A 444 7.46 -8.91 14.11
N PHE A 445 7.85 -8.91 15.39
CA PHE A 445 8.18 -10.15 16.10
C PHE A 445 6.97 -11.09 16.19
N GLU A 446 5.80 -10.62 16.61
CA GLU A 446 4.60 -11.46 16.69
C GLU A 446 4.19 -12.00 15.31
N LEU A 447 4.17 -11.14 14.29
CA LEU A 447 3.82 -11.53 12.91
C LEU A 447 4.75 -12.59 12.32
N LEU A 448 6.03 -12.58 12.69
CA LEU A 448 7.05 -13.51 12.19
C LEU A 448 7.17 -14.80 13.01
N THR A 449 6.69 -14.82 14.26
CA THR A 449 6.88 -15.96 15.19
C THR A 449 5.59 -16.64 15.63
N GLY A 450 4.44 -15.94 15.53
CA GLY A 450 3.17 -16.39 16.09
C GLY A 450 3.11 -16.42 17.62
N LYS A 451 4.11 -15.83 18.31
CA LYS A 451 4.19 -15.67 19.76
C LYS A 451 3.96 -14.22 20.18
N VAL A 452 3.42 -14.01 21.37
CA VAL A 452 3.41 -12.68 22.00
C VAL A 452 4.85 -12.29 22.40
N PRO A 453 5.29 -11.03 22.26
CA PRO A 453 6.60 -10.60 22.76
C PRO A 453 6.73 -10.89 24.26
N PHE A 454 7.86 -11.47 24.66
CA PHE A 454 8.18 -11.86 26.05
C PHE A 454 7.22 -12.89 26.68
N GLU A 455 6.52 -13.71 25.88
CA GLU A 455 5.59 -14.75 26.35
C GLU A 455 6.26 -15.87 27.17
N ASP A 456 7.54 -16.16 26.96
CA ASP A 456 8.25 -17.24 27.65
C ASP A 456 8.45 -16.94 29.16
N ASP A 457 7.99 -17.82 30.06
CA ASP A 457 7.87 -17.62 31.52
C ASP A 457 9.04 -16.91 32.22
N HIS A 458 10.27 -17.17 31.80
CA HIS A 458 11.50 -16.58 32.37
C HIS A 458 11.65 -15.07 32.15
N LEU A 459 10.85 -14.48 31.24
CA LEU A 459 10.80 -13.05 30.94
C LEU A 459 9.64 -12.35 31.68
N GLN A 460 8.67 -13.10 32.21
CA GLN A 460 7.47 -12.54 32.82
C GLN A 460 7.69 -12.10 34.28
N GLY A 461 7.01 -11.03 34.69
CA GLY A 461 6.93 -10.59 36.09
C GLY A 461 7.03 -9.07 36.27
N GLU A 462 6.95 -8.62 37.53
CA GLU A 462 6.92 -7.19 37.95
C GLU A 462 8.11 -6.32 37.49
N LYS A 463 9.12 -6.93 36.84
CA LYS A 463 10.34 -6.26 36.36
C LYS A 463 10.37 -6.05 34.85
N MET A 464 9.36 -6.49 34.09
CA MET A 464 9.29 -6.39 32.62
C MET A 464 9.69 -4.99 32.09
N SER A 465 9.04 -3.94 32.60
CA SER A 465 9.36 -2.53 32.28
C SER A 465 10.85 -2.19 32.47
N ARG A 466 11.47 -2.69 33.55
CA ARG A 466 12.90 -2.47 33.85
C ARG A 466 13.81 -3.24 32.90
N ASN A 467 13.49 -4.51 32.64
CA ASN A 467 14.27 -5.38 31.76
C ASN A 467 14.32 -4.83 30.32
N ILE A 468 13.16 -4.40 29.79
CA ILE A 468 13.04 -3.75 28.48
C ILE A 468 13.96 -2.52 28.38
N ARG A 469 14.01 -1.69 29.42
CA ARG A 469 14.91 -0.53 29.50
C ARG A 469 16.39 -0.90 29.57
N THR A 470 16.75 -2.00 30.25
CA THR A 470 18.15 -2.50 30.23
C THR A 470 18.55 -3.12 28.89
N GLY A 471 17.61 -3.36 27.98
CA GLY A 471 17.86 -3.88 26.63
C GLY A 471 17.44 -5.33 26.39
N GLU A 472 16.68 -5.94 27.29
CA GLU A 472 16.13 -7.28 27.06
C GLU A 472 15.14 -7.26 25.88
N ARG A 473 15.20 -8.27 25.02
CA ARG A 473 14.41 -8.43 23.79
C ARG A 473 14.07 -9.91 23.58
N PRO A 474 12.90 -10.23 23.01
CA PRO A 474 12.53 -11.63 22.80
C PRO A 474 13.39 -12.29 21.71
N LEU A 475 13.65 -13.58 21.87
CA LEU A 475 14.49 -14.35 20.95
C LEU A 475 13.68 -14.93 19.79
N PHE A 476 14.18 -14.76 18.57
CA PHE A 476 13.59 -15.39 17.39
C PHE A 476 13.85 -16.91 17.39
N PRO A 477 12.85 -17.74 17.07
CA PRO A 477 13.03 -19.19 16.94
C PRO A 477 13.95 -19.50 15.75
N PHE A 478 14.81 -20.51 15.91
CA PHE A 478 15.63 -21.00 14.80
C PHE A 478 14.89 -22.10 14.01
N PRO A 479 14.85 -22.06 12.66
CA PRO A 479 15.38 -21.02 11.78
C PRO A 479 14.39 -19.85 11.58
N SER A 480 14.91 -18.62 11.53
CA SER A 480 14.18 -17.41 11.10
C SER A 480 14.99 -16.68 10.00
N PRO A 481 14.38 -16.14 8.93
CA PRO A 481 15.12 -15.50 7.84
C PRO A 481 15.86 -14.23 8.28
N LYS A 482 17.19 -14.21 8.06
CA LYS A 482 18.08 -13.14 8.57
C LYS A 482 17.62 -11.72 8.20
N PHE A 483 17.16 -11.52 6.97
CA PHE A 483 16.72 -10.19 6.49
C PHE A 483 15.46 -9.66 7.20
N LEU A 484 14.56 -10.53 7.66
CA LEU A 484 13.38 -10.14 8.45
C LEU A 484 13.76 -9.88 9.91
N VAL A 485 14.64 -10.72 10.45
CA VAL A 485 15.20 -10.57 11.82
C VAL A 485 16.01 -9.28 11.94
N ASN A 486 16.84 -8.95 10.95
CA ASN A 486 17.70 -7.76 10.98
C ASN A 486 16.87 -6.47 10.91
N LEU A 487 15.86 -6.39 10.01
CA LEU A 487 14.93 -5.26 9.99
C LEU A 487 14.22 -5.09 11.35
N THR A 488 13.66 -6.17 11.90
CA THR A 488 12.97 -6.13 13.19
C THR A 488 13.91 -5.69 14.32
N LYS A 489 15.14 -6.22 14.35
CA LYS A 489 16.19 -5.82 15.30
C LYS A 489 16.62 -4.36 15.13
N LYS A 490 16.55 -3.80 13.92
CA LYS A 490 16.86 -2.39 13.66
C LYS A 490 15.73 -1.47 14.14
N CYS A 491 14.47 -1.91 14.08
CA CYS A 491 13.32 -1.19 14.62
C CYS A 491 13.33 -1.08 16.16
N TRP A 492 13.72 -2.13 16.89
CA TRP A 492 13.60 -2.17 18.37
C TRP A 492 14.87 -1.77 19.17
N GLN A 493 15.83 -1.07 18.54
CA GLN A 493 17.09 -0.65 19.19
C GLN A 493 16.84 0.17 20.46
N ASN A 494 17.74 0.06 21.46
CA ASN A 494 17.64 0.87 22.68
C ASN A 494 17.65 2.36 22.34
N ASP A 495 18.67 2.81 21.61
CA ASP A 495 18.81 4.17 21.10
C ASP A 495 17.72 4.48 20.03
N PRO A 496 16.84 5.46 20.26
CA PRO A 496 15.82 5.87 19.29
C PRO A 496 16.39 6.38 17.96
N VAL A 497 17.58 6.97 17.95
CA VAL A 497 18.22 7.54 16.75
C VAL A 497 18.65 6.44 15.78
N GLN A 498 18.99 5.25 16.30
CA GLN A 498 19.40 4.09 15.50
C GLN A 498 18.23 3.34 14.84
N ARG A 499 16.99 3.69 15.18
CA ARG A 499 15.77 3.13 14.58
C ARG A 499 15.46 3.84 13.25
N PRO A 500 15.08 3.12 12.17
CA PRO A 500 14.83 3.70 10.86
C PRO A 500 13.62 4.64 10.86
N SER A 501 13.39 5.38 9.77
CA SER A 501 12.10 6.04 9.54
C SER A 501 11.05 5.05 9.03
N PHE A 502 9.75 5.36 9.15
CA PHE A 502 8.72 4.52 8.51
C PHE A 502 8.83 4.54 6.98
N SER A 503 9.35 5.61 6.37
CA SER A 503 9.61 5.63 4.92
C SER A 503 10.74 4.67 4.52
N SER A 504 11.81 4.59 5.31
CA SER A 504 12.87 3.58 5.17
C SER A 504 12.33 2.16 5.31
N ILE A 505 11.51 1.90 6.34
CA ILE A 505 10.85 0.60 6.54
C ILE A 505 10.01 0.25 5.30
N CYS A 506 9.23 1.20 4.77
CA CYS A 506 8.41 1.00 3.57
C CYS A 506 9.24 0.70 2.32
N ARG A 507 10.41 1.32 2.13
CA ARG A 507 11.33 0.98 1.02
C ARG A 507 11.92 -0.43 1.19
N ILE A 508 12.44 -0.75 2.37
CA ILE A 508 13.03 -2.06 2.69
C ILE A 508 11.99 -3.19 2.50
N LEU A 509 10.79 -3.05 3.05
CA LEU A 509 9.74 -4.07 2.95
C LEU A 509 9.25 -4.28 1.51
N ARG A 510 9.21 -3.24 0.67
CA ARG A 510 8.93 -3.38 -0.77
C ARG A 510 10.02 -4.18 -1.48
N TYR A 511 11.29 -3.98 -1.14
CA TYR A 511 12.38 -4.78 -1.72
C TYR A 511 12.40 -6.22 -1.20
N ILE A 512 12.05 -6.45 0.07
CA ILE A 512 11.86 -7.80 0.63
C ILE A 512 10.70 -8.52 -0.07
N LYS A 513 9.56 -7.85 -0.26
CA LYS A 513 8.41 -8.41 -1.01
C LYS A 513 8.81 -8.82 -2.43
N LYS A 514 9.57 -7.97 -3.13
CA LYS A 514 10.16 -8.28 -4.44
C LYS A 514 11.09 -9.50 -4.38
N PHE A 515 11.98 -9.58 -3.38
CA PHE A 515 12.88 -10.74 -3.21
C PHE A 515 12.11 -12.05 -2.99
N LEU A 516 11.07 -12.04 -2.14
CA LEU A 516 10.20 -13.21 -1.89
C LEU A 516 9.37 -13.58 -3.12
N ALA A 517 8.82 -12.61 -3.85
CA ALA A 517 8.06 -12.83 -5.09
C ALA A 517 8.92 -13.39 -6.24
N MET A 518 10.25 -13.18 -6.19
CA MET A 518 11.21 -13.77 -7.13
C MET A 518 11.70 -15.16 -6.70
N ASN A 519 11.75 -15.42 -5.39
CA ASN A 519 12.33 -16.62 -4.79
C ASN A 519 11.32 -17.26 -3.81
N PRO A 520 10.30 -17.97 -4.31
CA PRO A 520 9.31 -18.61 -3.45
C PRO A 520 9.95 -19.72 -2.60
N ASP A 521 9.44 -19.92 -1.40
CA ASP A 521 9.88 -21.01 -0.53
C ASP A 521 9.39 -22.36 -1.08
N ASN A 522 10.33 -23.23 -1.46
CA ASN A 522 10.07 -24.59 -1.93
C ASN A 522 10.00 -25.60 -0.76
N GLY A 523 9.81 -25.14 0.48
CA GLY A 523 9.85 -25.95 1.70
C GLY A 523 11.23 -26.02 2.35
N GLN A 524 12.11 -25.06 2.07
CA GLN A 524 13.48 -24.97 2.62
C GLN A 524 13.85 -23.52 2.96
N PRO A 525 13.37 -22.97 4.10
CA PRO A 525 13.64 -21.59 4.52
C PRO A 525 15.14 -21.25 4.67
N GLN A 526 15.99 -22.27 4.83
CA GLN A 526 17.44 -22.13 5.02
C GLN A 526 18.17 -21.59 3.78
N LEU A 527 17.64 -21.81 2.58
CA LEU A 527 18.30 -21.42 1.32
C LEU A 527 17.99 -19.97 0.89
N LEU A 528 16.96 -19.35 1.48
CA LEU A 528 16.54 -17.98 1.19
C LEU A 528 17.32 -16.97 2.04
N SER A 529 18.57 -16.72 1.67
CA SER A 529 19.36 -15.59 2.19
C SER A 529 19.78 -14.67 1.03
N PRO A 530 19.45 -13.36 1.05
CA PRO A 530 20.04 -12.40 0.12
C PRO A 530 21.54 -12.25 0.41
N SER A 531 22.32 -11.88 -0.61
CA SER A 531 23.77 -11.68 -0.52
C SER A 531 24.18 -10.39 0.21
N VAL A 532 23.23 -9.49 0.49
CA VAL A 532 23.46 -8.18 1.12
C VAL A 532 22.30 -7.90 2.09
N ASP A 533 22.59 -7.27 3.23
CA ASP A 533 21.52 -6.79 4.12
C ASP A 533 20.80 -5.59 3.49
N PHE A 534 19.48 -5.67 3.37
CA PHE A 534 18.66 -4.58 2.84
C PHE A 534 18.71 -3.31 3.70
N CYS A 535 19.10 -3.42 4.98
CA CYS A 535 19.37 -2.27 5.85
C CYS A 535 20.64 -1.50 5.44
N GLU A 536 21.66 -2.17 4.91
CA GLU A 536 22.84 -1.51 4.34
C GLU A 536 22.51 -0.84 3.00
N ILE A 537 21.68 -1.49 2.17
CA ILE A 537 21.23 -0.94 0.89
C ILE A 537 20.42 0.35 1.12
N GLU A 538 19.53 0.38 2.13
CA GLU A 538 18.82 1.61 2.52
C GLU A 538 19.78 2.68 3.05
N ALA A 539 20.78 2.33 3.87
CA ALA A 539 21.77 3.29 4.34
C ALA A 539 22.58 3.93 3.19
N LEU A 540 22.87 3.17 2.13
CA LEU A 540 23.46 3.69 0.89
C LEU A 540 22.46 4.54 0.07
N PHE A 541 21.19 4.13 0.00
CA PHE A 541 20.13 4.87 -0.69
C PHE A 541 19.90 6.24 -0.04
N VAL A 542 19.67 6.29 1.27
CA VAL A 542 19.49 7.54 2.05
C VAL A 542 20.69 8.46 1.92
N LYS A 543 21.92 7.93 2.08
CA LYS A 543 23.15 8.71 1.94
C LYS A 543 23.28 9.38 0.56
N LYS A 544 22.74 8.75 -0.49
CA LYS A 544 22.75 9.30 -1.86
C LYS A 544 21.54 10.19 -2.16
N PHE A 545 20.37 9.91 -1.58
CA PHE A 545 19.10 10.57 -1.86
C PHE A 545 18.43 11.09 -0.58
N PRO A 546 19.06 12.00 0.19
CA PRO A 546 18.52 12.47 1.47
C PRO A 546 17.16 13.18 1.35
N ALA A 547 16.80 13.68 0.16
CA ALA A 547 15.47 14.23 -0.12
C ALA A 547 14.34 13.19 -0.06
N GLU A 548 14.63 11.89 -0.14
CA GLU A 548 13.65 10.80 -0.04
C GLU A 548 13.46 10.33 1.43
N GLU A 549 14.14 10.95 2.42
CA GLU A 549 13.77 10.93 3.85
C GLU A 549 12.92 12.14 4.27
N GLY A 550 12.42 12.93 3.30
CA GLY A 550 11.53 14.06 3.55
C GLY A 550 10.27 13.67 4.32
N GLY A 551 9.71 14.61 5.09
CA GLY A 551 8.60 14.37 6.02
C GLY A 551 7.22 14.13 5.39
N ASP A 552 7.12 14.02 4.07
CA ASP A 552 5.91 13.68 3.31
C ASP A 552 6.15 12.37 2.53
N PRO A 553 5.16 11.46 2.40
CA PRO A 553 5.37 10.16 1.77
C PRO A 553 5.66 10.31 0.28
N ALA A 554 6.66 9.59 -0.23
CA ALA A 554 7.03 9.66 -1.64
C ALA A 554 5.86 9.20 -2.54
N PRO A 555 5.46 9.96 -3.58
CA PRO A 555 4.32 9.61 -4.43
C PRO A 555 4.58 8.30 -5.17
N ALA A 556 3.51 7.53 -5.43
CA ALA A 556 3.61 6.17 -5.96
C ALA A 556 4.49 6.03 -7.23
N SER A 557 4.56 7.07 -8.07
CA SER A 557 5.44 7.13 -9.25
C SER A 557 6.96 7.06 -8.95
N ARG A 558 7.38 7.26 -7.70
CA ARG A 558 8.77 7.05 -7.23
C ARG A 558 9.12 5.57 -6.99
N ILE A 559 8.13 4.71 -6.73
CA ILE A 559 8.34 3.32 -6.31
C ILE A 559 9.24 2.54 -7.29
N PRO A 560 9.05 2.60 -8.63
CA PRO A 560 9.90 1.84 -9.54
C PRO A 560 11.35 2.32 -9.56
N PHE A 561 11.59 3.64 -9.38
CA PHE A 561 12.94 4.18 -9.28
C PHE A 561 13.64 3.71 -7.98
N GLN A 562 12.95 3.79 -6.83
CA GLN A 562 13.49 3.34 -5.55
C GLN A 562 13.90 1.85 -5.63
N MET A 563 13.05 1.00 -6.20
CA MET A 563 13.34 -0.42 -6.39
C MET A 563 14.48 -0.69 -7.40
N PHE A 564 14.63 0.14 -8.43
CA PHE A 564 15.75 0.09 -9.37
C PHE A 564 17.07 0.51 -8.69
N ALA A 565 17.08 1.62 -7.95
CA ALA A 565 18.25 2.10 -7.21
C ALA A 565 18.76 1.08 -6.17
N TYR A 566 17.84 0.41 -5.46
CA TYR A 566 18.17 -0.74 -4.60
C TYR A 566 18.87 -1.87 -5.37
N LYS A 567 18.39 -2.22 -6.58
CA LYS A 567 19.01 -3.27 -7.41
C LYS A 567 20.43 -2.91 -7.87
N LEU A 568 20.69 -1.62 -8.11
CA LEU A 568 22.04 -1.14 -8.43
C LEU A 568 22.96 -1.26 -7.21
N ALA A 569 22.51 -0.87 -6.01
CA ALA A 569 23.29 -1.01 -4.79
C ALA A 569 23.58 -2.49 -4.43
N GLU A 570 22.63 -3.40 -4.64
CA GLU A 570 22.80 -4.85 -4.52
C GLU A 570 23.86 -5.39 -5.50
N LYS A 571 23.83 -4.95 -6.77
CA LYS A 571 24.85 -5.30 -7.78
C LYS A 571 26.23 -4.70 -7.48
N ASP A 572 26.29 -3.49 -6.95
CA ASP A 572 27.54 -2.84 -6.56
C ASP A 572 28.22 -3.60 -5.41
N LYS A 573 27.47 -3.90 -4.34
CA LYS A 573 27.95 -4.65 -3.18
C LYS A 573 28.43 -6.06 -3.54
N THR A 574 27.66 -6.81 -4.32
CA THR A 574 28.07 -8.15 -4.78
C THR A 574 29.30 -8.12 -5.68
N SER A 575 29.44 -7.09 -6.52
CA SER A 575 30.62 -6.91 -7.38
C SER A 575 31.90 -6.49 -6.64
N MET A 576 31.77 -6.00 -5.40
CA MET A 576 32.92 -5.75 -4.51
C MET A 576 33.32 -7.04 -3.79
N SER A 577 32.38 -7.75 -3.16
CA SER A 577 32.65 -8.98 -2.41
C SER A 577 33.40 -10.04 -3.23
N ILE A 578 33.11 -10.17 -4.52
CA ILE A 578 33.80 -11.11 -5.42
C ILE A 578 35.27 -10.72 -5.64
N LYS A 579 35.60 -9.42 -5.67
CA LYS A 579 36.97 -8.93 -5.81
C LYS A 579 37.77 -9.05 -4.52
N ASP A 580 37.08 -8.94 -3.38
CA ASP A 580 37.70 -9.14 -2.08
C ASP A 580 38.07 -10.63 -1.91
N ASP A 581 37.21 -11.57 -2.33
CA ASP A 581 37.52 -13.01 -2.41
C ASP A 581 38.65 -13.32 -3.43
N GLU A 582 38.62 -12.75 -4.63
CA GLU A 582 39.71 -12.88 -5.63
C GLU A 582 41.05 -12.26 -5.17
N SER A 583 41.08 -11.54 -4.04
CA SER A 583 42.31 -10.98 -3.45
C SER A 583 42.92 -11.83 -2.33
N GLN A 584 42.27 -12.92 -1.91
CA GLN A 584 42.84 -13.89 -0.96
C GLN A 584 43.47 -15.08 -1.70
N ASP A 585 44.70 -14.90 -2.15
CA ASP A 585 45.49 -15.90 -2.88
C ASP A 585 45.80 -17.13 -1.99
N PRO A 586 45.30 -18.35 -2.31
CA PRO A 586 45.39 -19.51 -1.43
C PRO A 586 46.74 -20.24 -1.54
N THR A 587 47.86 -19.52 -1.39
CA THR A 587 49.21 -20.09 -1.51
C THR A 587 50.18 -19.64 -0.40
N ASN A 588 50.24 -20.43 0.69
CA ASN A 588 51.48 -21.05 1.22
C ASN A 588 51.28 -21.58 2.65
N ASP A 589 50.95 -22.87 2.76
CA ASP A 589 50.99 -23.59 4.04
C ASP A 589 51.70 -24.94 3.86
N ALA A 590 53.03 -24.88 3.73
CA ALA A 590 53.89 -26.06 3.57
C ALA A 590 55.34 -25.80 4.05
N THR A 591 55.92 -26.79 4.73
CA THR A 591 57.36 -26.94 5.04
C THR A 591 58.06 -25.79 5.78
N SER A 592 57.98 -25.79 7.12
CA SER A 592 58.97 -25.12 7.97
C SER A 592 60.20 -26.02 8.19
N THR A 593 61.37 -25.67 7.63
CA THR A 593 62.64 -26.35 7.95
C THR A 593 63.85 -25.40 7.95
N GLY A 594 64.27 -24.98 9.15
CA GLY A 594 65.70 -24.91 9.52
C GLY A 594 66.52 -23.65 9.21
N ARG A 595 66.88 -22.95 10.30
CA ARG A 595 68.13 -22.20 10.57
C ARG A 595 68.35 -20.82 9.93
N ASP A 596 68.68 -19.88 10.83
CA ASP A 596 69.94 -19.10 10.93
C ASP A 596 70.60 -18.62 9.61
N ASP A 597 71.06 -17.37 9.48
CA ASP A 597 71.85 -16.61 10.47
C ASP A 597 71.91 -15.07 10.18
N GLY A 598 72.39 -14.27 11.14
CA GLY A 598 73.20 -13.05 10.91
C GLY A 598 72.61 -11.71 10.39
N GLY A 599 72.46 -10.72 11.30
CA GLY A 599 73.29 -9.50 11.26
C GLY A 599 72.74 -8.12 10.79
N SER A 600 72.81 -7.13 11.72
CA SER A 600 72.83 -5.64 11.55
C SER A 600 71.57 -4.90 11.02
N VAL A 601 71.08 -3.77 11.62
CA VAL A 601 71.56 -2.35 11.71
C VAL A 601 71.91 -1.76 10.32
N VAL A 602 71.46 -0.59 9.84
CA VAL A 602 71.13 0.77 10.38
C VAL A 602 69.97 1.38 9.53
N ASP A 603 68.84 1.85 10.06
CA ASP A 603 68.47 3.23 10.52
C ASP A 603 68.33 4.35 9.44
N ASP A 604 67.52 5.37 9.77
CA ASP A 604 67.33 6.72 9.21
C ASP A 604 66.55 7.01 7.89
N GLN A 605 65.29 7.44 8.09
CA GLN A 605 64.71 8.76 7.76
C GLN A 605 64.75 9.45 6.35
N LEU A 606 63.53 9.90 6.01
CA LEU A 606 63.17 11.22 5.42
C LEU A 606 63.25 11.51 3.91
N VAL A 607 62.40 12.47 3.52
CA VAL A 607 62.09 12.95 2.17
C VAL A 607 62.95 14.17 1.82
N PRO A 608 63.24 14.42 0.55
CA PRO A 608 62.76 15.69 -0.03
C PRO A 608 62.16 15.53 -1.44
N ALA A 609 61.46 16.56 -1.91
CA ALA A 609 60.77 16.59 -3.20
C ALA A 609 61.49 17.50 -4.22
N SER A 610 61.33 17.23 -5.53
CA SER A 610 61.00 18.25 -6.54
C SER A 610 60.81 17.69 -7.97
N ASP A 611 59.73 18.14 -8.61
CA ASP A 611 59.67 18.63 -10.01
C ASP A 611 59.82 17.75 -11.27
N THR A 612 58.89 18.03 -12.21
CA THR A 612 58.92 17.81 -13.68
C THR A 612 58.94 16.36 -14.23
N ALA A 613 58.27 16.01 -15.34
CA ALA A 613 57.51 16.79 -16.32
C ALA A 613 56.30 16.02 -16.88
N SER A 614 55.30 16.74 -17.40
CA SER A 614 54.19 16.18 -18.18
C SER A 614 54.54 16.03 -19.67
N VAL A 615 54.11 14.95 -20.32
CA VAL A 615 54.10 14.83 -21.79
C VAL A 615 52.71 14.37 -22.26
N SER A 616 52.21 15.00 -23.31
CA SER A 616 50.91 14.71 -23.94
C SER A 616 51.10 14.57 -25.46
N PHE A 617 50.38 13.64 -26.07
CA PHE A 617 50.23 13.47 -27.53
C PHE A 617 48.92 12.69 -27.81
N ASP A 618 48.19 12.91 -28.90
CA ASP A 618 47.91 14.18 -29.57
C ASP A 618 46.62 14.04 -30.40
N LEU A 619 46.02 15.16 -30.83
CA LEU A 619 44.79 15.17 -31.64
C LEU A 619 45.05 15.64 -33.07
N ILE A 620 44.64 14.85 -34.07
CA ILE A 620 44.61 15.28 -35.47
C ILE A 620 43.22 15.82 -35.83
N SER A 621 43.17 17.08 -36.24
CA SER A 621 41.97 17.82 -36.62
C SER A 621 41.78 17.91 -38.13
N VAL A 622 40.52 18.04 -38.59
CA VAL A 622 40.20 18.60 -39.91
C VAL A 622 39.12 19.68 -39.76
N SER A 623 39.39 20.86 -40.31
CA SER A 623 38.53 22.05 -40.37
C SER A 623 37.83 22.15 -41.75
N SER A 624 36.87 23.01 -42.09
CA SER A 624 36.08 24.10 -41.43
C SER A 624 34.73 24.22 -42.22
N GLU A 625 33.87 25.26 -42.28
CA GLU A 625 33.84 26.70 -41.94
C GLU A 625 32.40 27.14 -41.56
N THR A 626 32.24 28.41 -41.15
CA THR A 626 30.97 29.16 -41.22
C THR A 626 31.24 30.65 -41.50
N PRO A 627 30.26 31.41 -42.04
CA PRO A 627 30.16 32.81 -41.62
C PRO A 627 28.73 33.39 -41.45
N VAL A 628 28.45 33.85 -40.22
CA VAL A 628 27.94 35.19 -39.82
C VAL A 628 26.63 35.80 -40.40
N LYS A 629 25.89 36.46 -39.50
CA LYS A 629 24.56 37.14 -39.61
C LYS A 629 24.59 38.51 -40.34
N LYS A 630 23.43 38.98 -40.85
CA LYS A 630 22.75 40.26 -40.45
C LYS A 630 21.43 40.59 -41.21
N ILE A 631 20.42 41.09 -40.48
CA ILE A 631 19.45 42.20 -40.79
C ILE A 631 18.60 42.06 -42.10
N SER A 632 17.25 42.11 -42.10
CA SER A 632 16.44 43.33 -41.82
C SER A 632 14.93 43.12 -41.51
N GLN A 633 14.20 44.24 -41.36
CA GLN A 633 12.91 44.49 -40.70
C GLN A 633 11.61 44.26 -41.51
N ARG A 634 10.48 44.19 -40.78
CA ARG A 634 9.08 44.65 -41.14
C ARG A 634 8.34 43.87 -42.27
N ASN A 635 7.00 43.84 -42.39
CA ASN A 635 5.87 44.47 -41.65
C ASN A 635 4.55 43.67 -41.91
N LYS A 636 3.54 43.78 -41.00
CA LYS A 636 2.05 43.87 -41.22
C LYS A 636 1.30 43.05 -42.33
N SER A 637 0.02 42.66 -42.24
CA SER A 637 -1.00 42.61 -41.15
C SER A 637 -2.37 42.05 -41.64
N ALA A 638 -3.15 41.47 -40.71
CA ALA A 638 -4.63 41.54 -40.60
C ALA A 638 -5.60 40.64 -41.43
N GLU A 639 -6.70 40.34 -40.73
CA GLU A 639 -8.02 39.75 -41.05
C GLU A 639 -8.75 40.34 -42.29
N PRO A 640 -9.80 39.66 -42.82
CA PRO A 640 -11.18 40.10 -42.48
C PRO A 640 -12.26 39.00 -42.35
N LYS A 641 -13.47 39.40 -41.93
CA LYS A 641 -14.66 38.55 -41.66
C LYS A 641 -15.84 38.81 -42.63
N MET A 642 -16.68 37.78 -42.81
CA MET A 642 -18.13 37.75 -43.18
C MET A 642 -18.79 38.91 -43.97
N ARG A 643 -19.59 38.58 -45.02
CA ARG A 643 -21.08 38.65 -45.00
C ARG A 643 -21.81 38.37 -46.35
N LYS A 644 -22.99 37.72 -46.23
CA LYS A 644 -24.22 37.77 -47.07
C LYS A 644 -24.20 37.22 -48.53
N GLY A 645 -25.33 36.62 -48.93
CA GLY A 645 -25.76 36.37 -50.33
C GLY A 645 -26.58 37.54 -50.91
N PRO A 646 -27.35 37.39 -52.03
CA PRO A 646 -28.30 36.28 -52.29
C PRO A 646 -28.32 35.79 -53.77
N GLY A 647 -29.31 34.96 -54.19
CA GLY A 647 -29.66 34.78 -55.62
C GLY A 647 -30.28 33.43 -56.02
N THR A 648 -31.59 33.40 -56.26
CA THR A 648 -32.40 32.24 -56.70
C THR A 648 -32.19 31.82 -58.17
N THR A 649 -32.37 30.52 -58.48
CA THR A 649 -33.34 30.08 -59.52
C THR A 649 -33.85 28.64 -59.39
N LYS A 650 -35.05 28.44 -59.94
CA LYS A 650 -35.91 27.26 -60.18
C LYS A 650 -35.16 26.05 -60.81
N THR A 651 -35.67 24.81 -60.83
CA THR A 651 -37.00 24.20 -60.47
C THR A 651 -36.75 22.78 -59.88
N GLN A 652 -37.65 21.77 -59.69
CA GLN A 652 -39.06 21.52 -60.02
C GLN A 652 -39.72 20.56 -58.99
N THR A 653 -41.03 20.29 -59.13
CA THR A 653 -41.85 19.30 -58.39
C THR A 653 -42.89 18.70 -59.36
N PRO A 654 -43.41 17.46 -59.19
CA PRO A 654 -44.47 17.21 -58.19
C PRO A 654 -44.51 15.82 -57.49
N ARG A 655 -45.18 15.83 -56.33
CA ARG A 655 -46.09 14.83 -55.69
C ARG A 655 -46.28 13.48 -56.43
N HIS A 656 -46.38 12.33 -55.74
CA HIS A 656 -47.52 12.03 -54.86
C HIS A 656 -47.29 10.94 -53.78
N SER A 657 -48.12 11.02 -52.73
CA SER A 657 -48.47 9.96 -51.75
C SER A 657 -50.02 9.78 -51.81
N PRO A 658 -50.69 8.88 -51.05
CA PRO A 658 -50.21 7.91 -50.04
C PRO A 658 -50.86 6.49 -50.15
N ALA A 659 -50.71 5.64 -49.12
CA ALA A 659 -51.79 4.90 -48.42
C ALA A 659 -51.55 3.39 -48.08
N GLN A 660 -51.76 3.08 -46.79
CA GLN A 660 -52.33 1.85 -46.19
C GLN A 660 -51.61 0.48 -46.28
N SER A 661 -51.76 -0.27 -45.18
CA SER A 661 -51.30 -1.65 -44.91
C SER A 661 -52.36 -2.70 -45.24
N PRO A 662 -51.99 -4.00 -45.26
CA PRO A 662 -52.65 -4.91 -44.30
C PRO A 662 -51.72 -5.94 -43.61
N LEU A 663 -52.23 -6.57 -42.55
CA LEU A 663 -51.59 -7.70 -41.86
C LEU A 663 -51.88 -9.05 -42.56
N ARG A 664 -51.00 -10.06 -42.39
CA ARG A 664 -51.31 -11.44 -41.91
C ARG A 664 -50.10 -12.39 -41.98
N THR A 665 -49.58 -12.91 -40.85
CA THR A 665 -49.74 -14.29 -40.27
C THR A 665 -48.96 -15.43 -41.00
N PHE A 666 -48.62 -16.60 -40.41
CA PHE A 666 -49.02 -17.28 -39.15
C PHE A 666 -47.94 -18.30 -38.68
N SER A 667 -48.03 -18.77 -37.43
CA SER A 667 -47.77 -20.16 -36.93
C SER A 667 -46.34 -20.75 -36.95
N HIS A 668 -45.70 -20.98 -35.79
CA HIS A 668 -45.65 -22.26 -35.00
C HIS A 668 -44.52 -23.23 -35.46
N ASN A 669 -43.95 -24.15 -34.65
CA ASN A 669 -44.36 -24.68 -33.33
C ASN A 669 -43.21 -25.32 -32.51
N LEU A 670 -43.34 -25.33 -31.17
CA LEU A 670 -42.76 -26.29 -30.18
C LEU A 670 -41.20 -26.41 -30.10
N ARG A 671 -40.60 -26.94 -29.02
CA ARG A 671 -41.14 -27.71 -27.87
C ARG A 671 -40.39 -27.35 -26.57
N SER A 672 -41.08 -27.40 -25.43
CA SER A 672 -40.48 -27.36 -24.09
C SER A 672 -40.62 -28.69 -23.36
N THR A 673 -39.81 -28.89 -22.32
CA THR A 673 -40.03 -29.91 -21.28
C THR A 673 -40.08 -29.23 -19.91
N LYS A 674 -40.92 -29.74 -19.00
CA LYS A 674 -41.13 -29.21 -17.64
C LYS A 674 -40.77 -30.26 -16.60
N GLY A 675 -40.30 -29.80 -15.44
CA GLY A 675 -40.46 -30.48 -14.15
C GLY A 675 -41.14 -29.49 -13.19
N SER A 676 -42.08 -29.94 -12.34
CA SER A 676 -43.02 -29.06 -11.63
C SER A 676 -42.96 -29.17 -10.10
N MET A 677 -43.27 -28.02 -9.48
CA MET A 677 -43.81 -27.75 -8.12
C MET A 677 -44.26 -28.97 -7.28
N SER A 678 -44.09 -28.96 -5.95
CA SER A 678 -44.86 -28.06 -5.06
C SER A 678 -44.36 -28.02 -3.60
N PRO A 679 -44.76 -27.00 -2.78
CA PRO A 679 -44.27 -26.79 -1.41
C PRO A 679 -45.21 -27.33 -0.31
N LEU A 680 -44.75 -27.40 0.95
CA LEU A 680 -45.59 -27.56 2.15
C LEU A 680 -44.89 -27.05 3.45
N THR A 681 -45.58 -27.07 4.59
CA THR A 681 -45.38 -26.13 5.72
C THR A 681 -45.14 -26.75 7.12
N MET A 682 -44.32 -26.04 7.92
CA MET A 682 -44.39 -25.80 9.38
C MET A 682 -44.57 -26.95 10.42
N SER A 683 -43.60 -27.00 11.35
CA SER A 683 -43.77 -27.22 12.82
C SER A 683 -43.93 -28.69 13.33
N PRO A 684 -44.05 -28.97 14.66
CA PRO A 684 -42.85 -29.28 15.46
C PRO A 684 -42.97 -30.51 16.41
N ILE A 685 -41.84 -31.12 16.83
CA ILE A 685 -41.83 -32.22 17.84
C ILE A 685 -40.71 -32.05 18.89
N HIS A 686 -41.03 -32.40 20.14
CA HIS A 686 -40.19 -32.32 21.36
C HIS A 686 -39.08 -33.39 21.47
N PRO A 687 -38.08 -33.23 22.38
CA PRO A 687 -36.93 -34.13 22.51
C PRO A 687 -37.23 -35.43 23.26
N ARG A 688 -36.33 -36.42 23.14
CA ARG A 688 -36.30 -37.63 23.98
C ARG A 688 -35.17 -37.59 25.02
N ILE A 689 -35.41 -38.29 26.12
CA ILE A 689 -34.62 -38.28 27.37
C ILE A 689 -33.72 -39.53 27.44
N ARG A 690 -32.69 -39.46 28.30
CA ARG A 690 -31.71 -40.49 28.78
C ARG A 690 -30.32 -40.33 28.14
N GLY A 691 -29.23 -40.28 28.92
CA GLY A 691 -29.14 -40.25 30.38
C GLY A 691 -27.70 -40.11 30.90
N ARG A 692 -27.55 -39.80 32.20
CA ARG A 692 -26.26 -39.91 32.94
C ARG A 692 -25.88 -41.40 33.11
N PRO A 693 -24.58 -41.73 33.24
CA PRO A 693 -24.03 -41.92 34.60
C PRO A 693 -23.09 -40.80 35.07
N VAL A 694 -22.58 -40.94 36.30
CA VAL A 694 -21.52 -40.11 36.90
C VAL A 694 -20.33 -41.04 37.29
N PRO A 695 -19.35 -40.64 38.14
CA PRO A 695 -17.92 -40.72 37.82
C PRO A 695 -17.24 -42.03 38.28
N ASN A 696 -15.96 -42.20 37.90
CA ASN A 696 -14.84 -42.42 38.84
C ASN A 696 -13.49 -42.57 38.09
N SER A 697 -12.40 -42.49 38.85
CA SER A 697 -10.96 -42.48 38.47
C SER A 697 -10.50 -41.23 37.71
#